data_AF-A0A8K0WZY9-F1
#
_entry.id   AF-A0A8K0WZY9-F1
#
_cell.length_a   1.000
_cell.length_b   1.000
_cell.length_c   1.000
_cell.angle_alpha   90.00
_cell.angle_beta   90.00
_cell.angle_gamma   90.00
#
_symmetry.space_group_name_H-M   'P 1'
#
loop_
_entity.id
_entity.type
_entity.pdbx_description
1 polymer ?
#
loop_
_entity_poly.entity_id
_entity_poly.type
_entity_poly.pdbx_seq_one_letter_code
_entity_poly.pdbx_strand_id
1 'polypeptide(L)'
;MAGDDPEDRHGLFRLHPPRGQYEPRKYDVDIVAIHGLNGRALHTWTDDGGHLWLRDSLPAHVPGARIMTFGYNSAVLFNASRSGISDFAVDLGARLDHIRRRPEENKRPLIFICHSLGGIVFKSLLVLESIKSSLLAQSICGVVSSTQLSDISRLAVTYMAKIPIVSFYETRPLGPSVIVEAFSAMLGLPNELALPIDADHREIARVSQRRPHRYLLVWSAVKDLAEECVTDANRPDQKKYDKGTLRNALNAVLAMPSMQRTFIAVDAVDELGVAMAADLMRSLSLAVDQLCETQPASRVRIFVSARPNHFRLRQSDTLQQLSMTDDIVNRDIQVYLEVKIDDLADRNDGFAAVLSPEIRRRIVDSIIRTAGGMFLAAELAWDEFGRGLLWNDDIVAQKLQHIERAAPGLVSFYEKTVARIDKAEIDDALAIFSVLAAAARPLSEQELGTILSMARVTTRRIRHSSDFQPYQGLAFIVENKLPDLLRFQDDDRVTFVHLSFKDFFESKAEYEDDIEWGRQAIARSCLEYIQLDDLLVYGKRTTLKPKELEDRFRFFPYARDHSIWHINARPVEDPLWLLFADTAGEGGPFTLPSFSNTWSITNIGGNGGSPLQHILRKVTAPKKFQLIRKFDEHGYDLDEKWSDDTCGRPLQYCCSWAGNFPDLKEAALLLLALGANPSLPSRPHRTNIQAALDKEVWDLYDALFRHPMTDFRDRDAVGRPVLHSVVRAAPVGRVIELIDVLAESDLSLQDHNGYTPLHVAISSGRLEVVRELLRAPGVHLDLTDNDGRTPLTLATYWGLKQIALVLIEPPHLVKMDEADHMRALILAAKHYDKELCIRLLELCRYRNLNSYVDETGKMIMHHAAREDWADVLDACIRNGGHGLRIDCIDHSGRNALHHAAFMGNIDSCRVLLQGGASLTQQDRNGKTAAQAAADAGFKETLLLLLRSGRVDPNQRDLEGRNLVHWAATLDCLDVMELIASTQGVRLDQPDKYGKLPIDIAFVCKSRSVGKYLGARMPFLDIYSWDGMYCSPVVGCVEPESIDWEKRFNEDRREGERARRKKNREAWEALHRAYPYEEWALVLHPEASTKPDIETAPRAGTAGRCPLGESPSRRGEDGGGFMIIPAESFTL
;
A
#
# COMPACT_ATOMS: atom_id res chain seq x y z
N MET A 1 -33.77 10.61 -55.31
CA MET A 1 -33.86 11.13 -53.92
C MET A 1 -34.30 10.01 -53.00
N ALA A 2 -33.37 9.44 -52.26
CA ALA A 2 -33.58 8.64 -51.05
C ALA A 2 -32.21 8.46 -50.39
N GLY A 3 -32.04 8.84 -49.12
CA GLY A 3 -30.90 8.40 -48.31
C GLY A 3 -29.64 9.29 -48.20
N ASP A 4 -29.72 10.61 -48.38
CA ASP A 4 -28.60 11.49 -47.93
C ASP A 4 -28.70 11.70 -46.41
N ASP A 5 -27.77 11.08 -45.68
CA ASP A 5 -27.65 11.16 -44.22
C ASP A 5 -27.13 12.54 -43.79
N PRO A 6 -27.83 13.31 -42.92
CA PRO A 6 -27.41 14.66 -42.51
C PRO A 6 -26.06 14.72 -41.76
N GLU A 7 -25.48 13.56 -41.42
CA GLU A 7 -24.24 13.43 -40.66
C GLU A 7 -22.93 13.47 -41.49
N ASP A 8 -22.98 13.31 -42.82
CA ASP A 8 -21.80 13.31 -43.71
C ASP A 8 -21.41 14.72 -44.23
N ARG A 9 -21.49 15.74 -43.36
CA ARG A 9 -21.15 17.12 -43.72
C ARG A 9 -19.69 17.46 -43.41
N HIS A 10 -18.95 17.91 -44.42
CA HIS A 10 -17.58 18.42 -44.30
C HIS A 10 -17.52 19.96 -44.22
N GLY A 11 -16.53 20.50 -43.50
CA GLY A 11 -16.37 21.94 -43.19
C GLY A 11 -16.49 22.26 -41.70
N LEU A 12 -16.52 23.55 -41.36
CA LEU A 12 -16.59 24.05 -39.97
C LEU A 12 -18.03 24.46 -39.59
N PHE A 13 -18.53 23.96 -38.45
CA PHE A 13 -19.91 24.14 -38.00
C PHE A 13 -19.98 24.66 -36.56
N ARG A 14 -20.87 25.62 -36.28
CA ARG A 14 -21.14 26.09 -34.90
C ARG A 14 -22.21 25.24 -34.23
N LEU A 15 -21.90 24.77 -33.02
CA LEU A 15 -22.76 23.96 -32.16
C LEU A 15 -23.46 24.80 -31.09
N HIS A 16 -22.71 25.68 -30.41
CA HIS A 16 -23.24 26.58 -29.37
C HIS A 16 -22.74 28.03 -29.56
N PRO A 17 -23.59 29.06 -29.36
CA PRO A 17 -25.04 28.98 -29.13
C PRO A 17 -25.83 28.64 -30.41
N PRO A 18 -27.12 28.27 -30.28
CA PRO A 18 -28.00 27.97 -31.39
C PRO A 18 -28.05 29.07 -32.48
N ARG A 19 -28.41 28.68 -33.70
CA ARG A 19 -28.61 29.65 -34.80
C ARG A 19 -29.70 30.66 -34.43
N GLY A 20 -29.37 31.95 -34.55
CA GLY A 20 -30.25 33.07 -34.18
C GLY A 20 -29.98 33.69 -32.81
N GLN A 21 -29.26 33.02 -31.91
CA GLN A 21 -29.02 33.47 -30.52
C GLN A 21 -27.57 33.89 -30.24
N TYR A 22 -26.79 34.21 -31.29
CA TYR A 22 -25.37 34.52 -31.15
C TYR A 22 -25.08 36.03 -31.09
N GLU A 23 -24.64 36.49 -29.93
CA GLU A 23 -24.06 37.83 -29.73
C GLU A 23 -22.56 37.70 -29.43
N PRO A 24 -21.65 38.30 -30.23
CA PRO A 24 -20.21 38.10 -30.04
C PRO A 24 -19.69 38.46 -28.65
N ARG A 25 -20.19 39.54 -28.03
CA ARG A 25 -19.68 40.07 -26.76
C ARG A 25 -20.08 39.29 -25.50
N LYS A 26 -20.87 38.22 -25.62
CA LYS A 26 -21.29 37.35 -24.49
C LYS A 26 -20.42 36.09 -24.31
N TYR A 27 -19.35 35.96 -25.10
CA TYR A 27 -18.50 34.78 -25.09
C TYR A 27 -17.03 35.21 -25.07
N ASP A 28 -16.25 34.58 -24.21
CA ASP A 28 -14.87 34.96 -23.89
C ASP A 28 -13.84 33.99 -24.49
N VAL A 29 -14.28 32.80 -24.92
CA VAL A 29 -13.44 31.76 -25.56
C VAL A 29 -14.16 31.09 -26.74
N ASP A 30 -13.40 30.72 -27.77
CA ASP A 30 -13.83 29.85 -28.88
C ASP A 30 -13.27 28.44 -28.68
N ILE A 31 -14.10 27.41 -28.82
CA ILE A 31 -13.70 26.00 -28.76
C ILE A 31 -14.01 25.31 -30.09
N VAL A 32 -13.03 24.61 -30.68
CA VAL A 32 -13.13 23.94 -31.99
C VAL A 32 -12.74 22.47 -31.87
N ALA A 33 -13.68 21.56 -32.15
CA ALA A 33 -13.43 20.12 -32.13
C ALA A 33 -13.08 19.56 -33.53
N ILE A 34 -12.17 18.60 -33.62
CA ILE A 34 -11.67 17.99 -34.88
C ILE A 34 -11.61 16.47 -34.73
N HIS A 35 -12.37 15.74 -35.53
CA HIS A 35 -12.47 14.28 -35.43
C HIS A 35 -11.26 13.53 -36.03
N GLY A 36 -11.17 12.24 -35.72
CA GLY A 36 -10.08 11.37 -36.15
C GLY A 36 -10.39 10.48 -37.35
N LEU A 37 -9.52 9.47 -37.53
CA LEU A 37 -9.63 8.46 -38.59
C LEU A 37 -10.97 7.71 -38.48
N ASN A 38 -11.67 7.60 -39.59
CA ASN A 38 -13.03 7.05 -39.73
C ASN A 38 -14.11 7.75 -38.87
N GLY A 39 -13.83 8.95 -38.36
CA GLY A 39 -14.79 9.79 -37.63
C GLY A 39 -15.69 10.63 -38.54
N ARG A 40 -16.75 11.19 -37.95
CA ARG A 40 -17.69 12.14 -38.58
C ARG A 40 -17.87 13.36 -37.68
N ALA A 41 -18.04 14.54 -38.27
CA ALA A 41 -18.01 15.85 -37.59
C ALA A 41 -18.98 16.03 -36.42
N LEU A 42 -20.10 15.30 -36.40
CA LEU A 42 -21.09 15.32 -35.34
C LEU A 42 -21.08 14.00 -34.55
N HIS A 43 -21.22 12.86 -35.23
CA HIS A 43 -21.28 11.53 -34.60
C HIS A 43 -20.03 11.18 -33.76
N THR A 44 -18.83 11.68 -34.10
CA THR A 44 -17.66 11.50 -33.21
C THR A 44 -17.89 12.09 -31.82
N TRP A 45 -18.72 13.13 -31.71
CA TRP A 45 -18.96 13.88 -30.47
C TRP A 45 -20.32 13.57 -29.80
N THR A 46 -21.05 12.58 -30.30
CA THR A 46 -22.40 12.20 -29.85
C THR A 46 -22.36 10.83 -29.19
N ASP A 47 -23.06 10.67 -28.05
CA ASP A 47 -23.22 9.35 -27.41
C ASP A 47 -24.24 8.45 -28.13
N ASP A 48 -24.25 7.16 -27.79
CA ASP A 48 -25.16 6.19 -28.40
C ASP A 48 -26.66 6.44 -28.07
N GLY A 49 -26.96 7.43 -27.20
CA GLY A 49 -28.29 7.94 -26.91
C GLY A 49 -28.68 9.19 -27.71
N GLY A 50 -27.81 9.69 -28.60
CA GLY A 50 -28.04 10.88 -29.41
C GLY A 50 -27.66 12.22 -28.73
N HIS A 51 -26.98 12.18 -27.59
CA HIS A 51 -26.58 13.37 -26.83
C HIS A 51 -25.23 13.93 -27.32
N LEU A 52 -25.22 15.14 -27.86
CA LEU A 52 -24.03 15.81 -28.41
C LEU A 52 -23.41 16.70 -27.32
N TRP A 53 -22.53 16.13 -26.50
CA TRP A 53 -22.06 16.80 -25.26
C TRP A 53 -21.36 18.14 -25.49
N LEU A 54 -20.71 18.35 -26.64
CA LEU A 54 -20.14 19.64 -27.04
C LEU A 54 -21.19 20.76 -27.15
N ARG A 55 -22.44 20.41 -27.51
CA ARG A 55 -23.58 21.33 -27.56
C ARG A 55 -24.36 21.34 -26.24
N ASP A 56 -24.52 20.17 -25.64
CA ASP A 56 -25.57 19.87 -24.66
C ASP A 56 -25.04 19.70 -23.21
N SER A 57 -23.73 19.81 -22.98
CA SER A 57 -23.13 19.69 -21.63
C SER A 57 -21.93 20.61 -21.39
N LEU A 58 -21.09 20.84 -22.39
CA LEU A 58 -19.92 21.73 -22.25
C LEU A 58 -20.32 23.20 -21.93
N PRO A 59 -21.38 23.81 -22.53
CA PRO A 59 -21.83 25.15 -22.16
C PRO A 59 -22.30 25.31 -20.70
N ALA A 60 -22.69 24.24 -20.01
CA ALA A 60 -23.05 24.33 -18.59
C ALA A 60 -21.81 24.44 -17.68
N HIS A 61 -20.66 23.94 -18.14
CA HIS A 61 -19.39 23.94 -17.41
C HIS A 61 -18.49 25.13 -17.80
N VAL A 62 -18.59 25.59 -19.05
CA VAL A 62 -17.90 26.78 -19.57
C VAL A 62 -18.92 27.72 -20.25
N PRO A 63 -19.75 28.45 -19.48
CA PRO A 63 -20.88 29.24 -20.03
C PRO A 63 -20.47 30.40 -20.93
N GLY A 64 -19.21 30.87 -20.84
CA GLY A 64 -18.64 31.87 -21.75
C GLY A 64 -18.09 31.30 -23.08
N ALA A 65 -18.26 30.01 -23.39
CA ALA A 65 -17.67 29.40 -24.58
C ALA A 65 -18.59 29.40 -25.82
N ARG A 66 -18.03 29.80 -26.97
CA ARG A 66 -18.61 29.55 -28.30
C ARG A 66 -18.02 28.27 -28.88
N ILE A 67 -18.84 27.30 -29.24
CA ILE A 67 -18.38 25.92 -29.52
C ILE A 67 -18.67 25.53 -30.97
N MET A 68 -17.68 24.92 -31.63
CA MET A 68 -17.66 24.55 -33.05
C MET A 68 -17.04 23.15 -33.26
N THR A 69 -17.30 22.54 -34.42
CA THR A 69 -16.69 21.26 -34.86
C THR A 69 -16.34 21.31 -36.34
N PHE A 70 -15.25 20.65 -36.73
CA PHE A 70 -14.75 20.55 -38.11
C PHE A 70 -14.81 19.12 -38.65
N GLY A 71 -15.35 18.98 -39.86
CA GLY A 71 -15.51 17.72 -40.58
C GLY A 71 -14.66 17.61 -41.85
N TYR A 72 -14.00 16.48 -42.06
CA TYR A 72 -13.23 16.19 -43.28
C TYR A 72 -13.29 14.68 -43.60
N ASN A 73 -12.94 14.27 -44.82
CA ASN A 73 -12.95 12.86 -45.20
C ASN A 73 -11.61 12.18 -44.90
N SER A 74 -11.54 11.44 -43.80
CA SER A 74 -10.31 10.75 -43.35
C SER A 74 -9.95 9.49 -44.15
N ALA A 75 -10.87 8.94 -44.96
CA ALA A 75 -10.64 7.67 -45.67
C ALA A 75 -9.75 7.82 -46.92
N VAL A 76 -9.55 9.04 -47.40
CA VAL A 76 -8.81 9.34 -48.65
C VAL A 76 -7.29 9.07 -48.52
N LEU A 77 -6.77 8.99 -47.29
CA LEU A 77 -5.34 8.82 -47.00
C LEU A 77 -4.70 7.52 -47.50
N PHE A 78 -5.50 6.52 -47.87
CA PHE A 78 -5.00 5.22 -48.36
C PHE A 78 -5.17 5.02 -49.88
N ASN A 79 -5.70 6.02 -50.60
CA ASN A 79 -5.77 6.00 -52.06
C ASN A 79 -4.69 6.90 -52.67
N ALA A 80 -3.97 6.41 -53.68
CA ALA A 80 -2.87 7.10 -54.35
C ALA A 80 -3.32 8.26 -55.27
N SER A 81 -4.33 9.06 -54.88
CA SER A 81 -4.94 10.09 -55.73
C SER A 81 -5.59 11.25 -54.96
N ARG A 82 -4.84 12.36 -54.86
CA ARG A 82 -5.31 13.77 -54.88
C ARG A 82 -5.77 14.54 -53.61
N SER A 83 -5.53 14.10 -52.38
CA SER A 83 -5.48 15.06 -51.25
C SER A 83 -4.61 14.61 -50.07
N GLY A 84 -3.81 15.55 -49.55
CA GLY A 84 -2.92 15.35 -48.41
C GLY A 84 -3.47 15.96 -47.11
N ILE A 85 -2.84 15.59 -45.98
CA ILE A 85 -3.19 16.11 -44.64
C ILE A 85 -3.12 17.65 -44.58
N SER A 86 -2.19 18.24 -45.33
CA SER A 86 -2.02 19.68 -45.50
C SER A 86 -3.26 20.39 -46.04
N ASP A 87 -4.03 19.75 -46.92
CA ASP A 87 -5.13 20.40 -47.64
C ASP A 87 -6.33 20.61 -46.71
N PHE A 88 -6.60 19.64 -45.83
CA PHE A 88 -7.62 19.75 -44.78
C PHE A 88 -7.26 20.84 -43.75
N ALA A 89 -5.97 21.03 -43.49
CA ALA A 89 -5.48 22.09 -42.61
C ALA A 89 -5.67 23.48 -43.23
N VAL A 90 -5.40 23.64 -44.54
CA VAL A 90 -5.68 24.90 -45.26
C VAL A 90 -7.17 25.26 -45.23
N ASP A 91 -8.07 24.28 -45.46
CA ASP A 91 -9.52 24.51 -45.44
C ASP A 91 -10.04 24.91 -44.05
N LEU A 92 -9.55 24.27 -42.99
CA LEU A 92 -9.88 24.62 -41.60
C LEU A 92 -9.47 26.07 -41.27
N GLY A 93 -8.23 26.46 -41.58
CA GLY A 93 -7.73 27.81 -41.33
C GLY A 93 -8.56 28.88 -42.04
N ALA A 94 -8.81 28.69 -43.34
CA ALA A 94 -9.60 29.63 -44.15
C ALA A 94 -11.05 29.78 -43.63
N ARG A 95 -11.64 28.73 -43.07
CA ARG A 95 -12.99 28.78 -42.47
C ARG A 95 -13.02 29.43 -41.10
N LEU A 96 -11.99 29.25 -40.28
CA LEU A 96 -11.85 29.94 -38.99
C LEU A 96 -11.71 31.45 -39.19
N ASP A 97 -10.83 31.88 -40.10
CA ASP A 97 -10.69 33.28 -40.51
C ASP A 97 -12.01 33.87 -41.04
N HIS A 98 -12.81 33.07 -41.77
CA HIS A 98 -14.13 33.48 -42.23
C HIS A 98 -15.13 33.67 -41.09
N ILE A 99 -15.11 32.82 -40.07
CA ILE A 99 -16.07 32.81 -38.95
C ILE A 99 -15.68 33.80 -37.83
N ARG A 100 -14.42 34.24 -37.76
CA ARG A 100 -13.92 35.19 -36.75
C ARG A 100 -13.76 36.63 -37.23
N ARG A 101 -14.31 36.99 -38.39
CA ARG A 101 -14.11 38.29 -39.08
C ARG A 101 -14.31 39.56 -38.24
N ARG A 102 -15.03 39.55 -37.11
CA ARG A 102 -15.21 40.77 -36.28
C ARG A 102 -14.00 40.96 -35.35
N PRO A 103 -13.58 42.21 -35.04
CA PRO A 103 -12.41 42.48 -34.19
C PRO A 103 -12.48 41.82 -32.79
N GLU A 104 -13.69 41.68 -32.25
CA GLU A 104 -14.00 41.11 -30.94
C GLU A 104 -13.97 39.57 -30.93
N GLU A 105 -14.08 38.95 -32.10
CA GLU A 105 -13.95 37.50 -32.31
C GLU A 105 -12.50 37.17 -32.66
N ASN A 106 -11.87 37.96 -33.54
CA ASN A 106 -10.50 37.74 -34.02
C ASN A 106 -9.44 37.65 -32.91
N LYS A 107 -9.61 38.37 -31.79
CA LYS A 107 -8.66 38.36 -30.64
C LYS A 107 -9.03 37.38 -29.51
N ARG A 108 -10.06 36.56 -29.70
CA ARG A 108 -10.59 35.68 -28.66
C ARG A 108 -9.76 34.40 -28.53
N PRO A 109 -9.40 33.95 -27.32
CA PRO A 109 -8.75 32.65 -27.14
C PRO A 109 -9.45 31.53 -27.91
N LEU A 110 -8.66 30.72 -28.61
CA LEU A 110 -9.05 29.50 -29.33
C LEU A 110 -8.49 28.28 -28.61
N ILE A 111 -9.37 27.33 -28.28
CA ILE A 111 -9.04 26.02 -27.73
C ILE A 111 -9.43 24.95 -28.75
N PHE A 112 -8.54 24.00 -29.01
CA PHE A 112 -8.79 22.89 -29.94
C PHE A 112 -8.93 21.54 -29.22
N ILE A 113 -9.98 20.79 -29.58
CA ILE A 113 -10.23 19.42 -29.09
C ILE A 113 -10.03 18.45 -30.25
N CYS A 114 -8.94 17.69 -30.24
CA CYS A 114 -8.55 16.82 -31.36
C CYS A 114 -8.57 15.35 -30.95
N HIS A 115 -9.04 14.48 -31.86
CA HIS A 115 -9.03 13.03 -31.68
C HIS A 115 -8.22 12.36 -32.79
N SER A 116 -7.21 11.54 -32.46
CA SER A 116 -6.42 10.74 -33.42
C SER A 116 -5.92 11.61 -34.61
N LEU A 117 -6.17 11.22 -35.87
CA LEU A 117 -5.80 11.95 -37.09
C LEU A 117 -6.15 13.45 -37.08
N GLY A 118 -7.20 13.86 -36.36
CA GLY A 118 -7.57 15.27 -36.22
C GLY A 118 -6.47 16.12 -35.58
N GLY A 119 -5.66 15.53 -34.69
CA GLY A 119 -4.48 16.17 -34.13
C GLY A 119 -3.37 16.39 -35.17
N ILE A 120 -3.29 15.55 -36.21
CA ILE A 120 -2.30 15.70 -37.30
C ILE A 120 -2.75 16.78 -38.31
N VAL A 121 -4.05 16.86 -38.60
CA VAL A 121 -4.64 17.98 -39.37
C VAL A 121 -4.42 19.31 -38.63
N PHE A 122 -4.62 19.32 -37.30
CA PHE A 122 -4.37 20.50 -36.48
C PHE A 122 -2.87 20.88 -36.39
N LYS A 123 -1.96 19.91 -36.22
CA LYS A 123 -0.51 20.15 -36.30
C LYS A 123 -0.12 20.80 -37.65
N SER A 124 -0.67 20.30 -38.75
CA SER A 124 -0.47 20.88 -40.08
C SER A 124 -1.01 22.32 -40.17
N LEU A 125 -2.16 22.61 -39.55
CA LEU A 125 -2.71 23.98 -39.47
C LEU A 125 -1.75 24.91 -38.71
N LEU A 126 -1.24 24.49 -37.56
CA LEU A 126 -0.30 25.31 -36.77
C LEU A 126 0.97 25.65 -37.56
N VAL A 127 1.53 24.68 -38.28
CA VAL A 127 2.69 24.92 -39.14
C VAL A 127 2.35 25.95 -40.22
N LEU A 128 1.23 25.76 -40.94
CA LEU A 128 0.79 26.66 -42.01
C LEU A 128 0.49 28.09 -41.51
N GLU A 129 -0.13 28.24 -40.35
CA GLU A 129 -0.49 29.55 -39.78
C GLU A 129 0.68 30.26 -39.10
N SER A 130 1.64 29.51 -38.53
CA SER A 130 2.90 30.08 -38.02
C SER A 130 3.74 30.67 -39.15
N ILE A 131 3.81 30.01 -40.31
CA ILE A 131 4.48 30.50 -41.52
C ILE A 131 3.79 31.75 -42.07
N LYS A 132 2.46 31.84 -42.00
CA LYS A 132 1.68 33.02 -42.44
C LYS A 132 1.70 34.20 -41.46
N SER A 133 2.14 34.01 -40.21
CA SER A 133 2.08 35.02 -39.14
C SER A 133 0.66 35.60 -38.93
N SER A 134 -0.37 34.77 -39.01
CA SER A 134 -1.77 35.22 -38.97
C SER A 134 -2.24 35.65 -37.57
N LEU A 135 -3.28 36.50 -37.53
CA LEU A 135 -3.98 36.85 -36.29
C LEU A 135 -4.64 35.62 -35.63
N LEU A 136 -4.92 34.59 -36.42
CA LEU A 136 -5.42 33.30 -35.93
C LEU A 136 -4.37 32.65 -35.01
N ALA A 137 -3.11 32.54 -35.46
CA ALA A 137 -2.01 31.93 -34.69
C ALA A 137 -1.76 32.64 -33.34
N GLN A 138 -1.92 33.96 -33.28
CA GLN A 138 -1.79 34.75 -32.05
C GLN A 138 -2.93 34.52 -31.03
N SER A 139 -4.01 33.88 -31.47
CA SER A 139 -5.21 33.65 -30.66
C SER A 139 -5.37 32.21 -30.20
N ILE A 140 -4.49 31.29 -30.63
CA ILE A 140 -4.52 29.88 -30.23
C ILE A 140 -3.90 29.76 -28.85
N CYS A 141 -4.72 29.38 -27.86
CA CYS A 141 -4.33 29.38 -26.47
C CYS A 141 -4.31 27.98 -25.85
N GLY A 142 -4.82 26.92 -26.51
CA GLY A 142 -4.56 25.55 -26.05
C GLY A 142 -5.09 24.41 -26.92
N VAL A 143 -4.63 23.19 -26.60
CA VAL A 143 -4.76 21.99 -27.45
C VAL A 143 -4.99 20.74 -26.61
N VAL A 144 -5.90 19.86 -27.05
CA VAL A 144 -6.15 18.52 -26.50
C VAL A 144 -5.98 17.45 -27.59
N SER A 145 -5.18 16.39 -27.38
CA SER A 145 -4.85 15.38 -28.41
C SER A 145 -4.39 14.01 -27.88
N SER A 146 -4.42 12.98 -28.74
CA SER A 146 -3.69 11.70 -28.62
C SER A 146 -2.98 11.33 -29.95
N THR A 147 -1.85 10.58 -29.89
CA THR A 147 -0.93 10.06 -30.97
C THR A 147 -1.31 10.21 -32.46
N GLN A 148 -0.38 10.44 -33.42
CA GLN A 148 1.10 10.28 -33.41
C GLN A 148 1.74 11.19 -34.51
N LEU A 149 2.98 11.64 -34.31
CA LEU A 149 3.99 12.02 -35.34
C LEU A 149 5.13 12.80 -34.64
N SER A 150 6.34 12.26 -34.65
CA SER A 150 7.56 12.84 -34.03
C SER A 150 8.22 13.93 -34.88
N ASP A 151 8.12 13.81 -36.20
CA ASP A 151 9.08 14.49 -37.10
C ASP A 151 8.68 15.94 -37.40
N ILE A 152 7.39 16.25 -37.21
CA ILE A 152 6.85 17.62 -37.32
C ILE A 152 7.30 18.50 -36.14
N SER A 153 7.63 17.92 -34.99
CA SER A 153 7.85 18.68 -33.74
C SER A 153 9.11 19.56 -33.77
N ARG A 154 10.16 19.21 -34.52
CA ARG A 154 11.43 19.97 -34.50
C ARG A 154 11.33 21.41 -35.04
N LEU A 155 10.37 21.70 -35.93
CA LEU A 155 10.19 23.03 -36.53
C LEU A 155 9.27 23.98 -35.73
N ALA A 156 8.44 23.45 -34.82
CA ALA A 156 7.37 24.21 -34.15
C ALA A 156 7.68 24.64 -32.70
N VAL A 157 8.71 24.06 -32.06
CA VAL A 157 9.02 24.21 -30.62
C VAL A 157 9.06 25.67 -30.16
N THR A 158 9.68 26.57 -30.94
CA THR A 158 9.95 27.96 -30.55
C THR A 158 8.68 28.82 -30.42
N TYR A 159 7.64 28.53 -31.20
CA TYR A 159 6.34 29.20 -31.08
C TYR A 159 5.40 28.47 -30.10
N MET A 160 5.54 27.15 -29.96
CA MET A 160 4.73 26.34 -29.04
C MET A 160 5.07 26.55 -27.55
N ALA A 161 6.27 27.05 -27.23
CA ALA A 161 6.70 27.38 -25.85
C ALA A 161 5.96 28.56 -25.19
N LYS A 162 4.81 29.00 -25.74
CA LYS A 162 3.94 30.06 -25.20
C LYS A 162 2.45 29.67 -25.18
N ILE A 163 2.12 28.42 -25.50
CA ILE A 163 0.74 27.93 -25.58
C ILE A 163 0.63 26.75 -24.60
N PRO A 164 -0.25 26.79 -23.58
CA PRO A 164 -0.49 25.64 -22.71
C PRO A 164 -1.17 24.50 -23.50
N ILE A 165 -0.59 23.31 -23.44
CA ILE A 165 -1.05 22.11 -24.15
C ILE A 165 -1.47 21.08 -23.10
N VAL A 166 -2.66 20.47 -23.25
CA VAL A 166 -3.19 19.52 -22.27
C VAL A 166 -3.47 18.18 -22.95
N SER A 167 -2.57 17.23 -22.77
CA SER A 167 -2.64 15.92 -23.42
C SER A 167 -3.22 14.88 -22.47
N PHE A 168 -4.41 14.37 -22.78
CA PHE A 168 -5.04 13.33 -21.96
C PHE A 168 -4.50 11.95 -22.31
N TYR A 169 -4.16 11.17 -21.28
CA TYR A 169 -3.75 9.79 -21.44
C TYR A 169 -4.54 8.88 -20.48
N GLU A 170 -4.88 7.70 -20.96
CA GLU A 170 -5.71 6.75 -20.21
C GLU A 170 -4.88 6.11 -19.09
N THR A 171 -5.38 6.18 -17.86
CA THR A 171 -4.76 5.48 -16.71
C THR A 171 -5.24 4.06 -16.52
N ARG A 172 -6.38 3.68 -17.12
CA ARG A 172 -6.90 2.32 -17.09
C ARG A 172 -7.47 1.93 -18.46
N PRO A 173 -7.16 0.73 -18.99
CA PRO A 173 -7.88 0.19 -20.13
C PRO A 173 -9.32 -0.09 -19.72
N LEU A 174 -10.27 0.61 -20.34
CA LEU A 174 -11.70 0.39 -20.13
C LEU A 174 -12.37 -0.42 -21.25
N GLY A 175 -11.60 -0.88 -22.25
CA GLY A 175 -12.08 -1.69 -23.37
C GLY A 175 -10.97 -2.34 -24.20
N PRO A 176 -11.32 -3.12 -25.25
CA PRO A 176 -10.43 -4.03 -25.98
C PRO A 176 -9.46 -3.36 -26.98
N SER A 177 -9.23 -2.05 -26.89
CA SER A 177 -8.51 -1.29 -27.92
C SER A 177 -7.48 -0.33 -27.32
N VAL A 178 -6.34 -0.19 -28.02
CA VAL A 178 -5.08 0.39 -27.53
C VAL A 178 -5.26 1.57 -26.58
N ILE A 179 -4.61 1.46 -25.41
CA ILE A 179 -4.51 2.51 -24.40
C ILE A 179 -3.66 3.63 -24.98
N VAL A 180 -4.14 4.88 -24.91
CA VAL A 180 -3.25 6.02 -25.16
C VAL A 180 -2.36 6.18 -23.94
N GLU A 181 -1.14 5.66 -24.04
CA GLU A 181 -0.13 5.74 -23.00
C GLU A 181 0.41 7.16 -22.82
N ALA A 182 0.97 7.49 -21.64
CA ALA A 182 1.51 8.84 -21.37
C ALA A 182 2.54 9.29 -22.41
N PHE A 183 3.56 8.46 -22.68
CA PHE A 183 4.58 8.72 -23.72
C PHE A 183 4.01 8.76 -25.16
N SER A 184 2.80 8.26 -25.36
CA SER A 184 2.06 8.27 -26.63
C SER A 184 1.23 9.54 -26.76
N ALA A 185 0.46 9.93 -25.73
CA ALA A 185 -0.30 11.18 -25.73
C ALA A 185 0.61 12.42 -25.84
N MET A 186 1.76 12.38 -25.15
CA MET A 186 2.66 13.52 -25.02
C MET A 186 3.42 13.82 -26.30
N LEU A 187 3.40 15.09 -26.70
CA LEU A 187 4.10 15.68 -27.83
C LEU A 187 5.57 16.04 -27.52
N GLY A 188 5.93 16.08 -26.23
CA GLY A 188 7.29 16.37 -25.75
C GLY A 188 7.62 17.86 -25.71
N LEU A 189 6.60 18.73 -25.62
CA LEU A 189 6.75 20.18 -25.69
C LEU A 189 6.92 20.81 -24.29
N PRO A 190 7.60 21.96 -24.16
CA PRO A 190 7.89 22.54 -22.85
C PRO A 190 6.64 22.99 -22.06
N ASN A 191 5.53 23.32 -22.70
CA ASN A 191 4.31 23.80 -22.00
C ASN A 191 3.19 22.75 -22.01
N GLU A 192 3.55 21.46 -22.02
CA GLU A 192 2.61 20.35 -22.11
C GLU A 192 2.32 19.69 -20.74
N LEU A 193 1.05 19.75 -20.32
CA LEU A 193 0.50 19.12 -19.13
C LEU A 193 -0.19 17.80 -19.53
N ALA A 194 0.42 16.67 -19.14
CA ALA A 194 -0.15 15.35 -19.38
C ALA A 194 -1.13 14.98 -18.25
N LEU A 195 -2.44 14.91 -18.56
CA LEU A 195 -3.46 14.65 -17.54
C LEU A 195 -3.98 13.20 -17.58
N PRO A 196 -3.86 12.44 -16.47
CA PRO A 196 -4.43 11.11 -16.36
C PRO A 196 -5.95 11.13 -16.30
N ILE A 197 -6.59 10.24 -17.03
CA ILE A 197 -8.05 10.09 -17.09
C ILE A 197 -8.47 8.62 -16.87
N ASP A 198 -9.55 8.40 -16.12
CA ASP A 198 -10.16 7.08 -15.85
C ASP A 198 -11.43 6.87 -16.70
N ALA A 199 -11.28 7.16 -17.99
CA ALA A 199 -12.29 7.04 -19.04
C ALA A 199 -11.58 6.67 -20.36
N ASP A 200 -12.23 5.88 -21.22
CA ASP A 200 -11.72 5.64 -22.57
C ASP A 200 -11.80 6.96 -23.36
N HIS A 201 -10.70 7.39 -24.00
CA HIS A 201 -10.66 8.65 -24.72
C HIS A 201 -11.58 8.70 -25.95
N ARG A 202 -11.99 7.53 -26.46
CA ARG A 202 -13.04 7.39 -27.48
C ARG A 202 -14.44 7.56 -26.87
N GLU A 203 -14.64 7.21 -25.59
CA GLU A 203 -15.84 7.58 -24.83
C GLU A 203 -15.81 9.06 -24.38
N ILE A 204 -14.66 9.72 -24.24
CA ILE A 204 -14.60 11.20 -24.08
C ILE A 204 -15.10 11.90 -25.34
N ALA A 205 -14.84 11.33 -26.52
CA ALA A 205 -15.49 11.82 -27.72
C ALA A 205 -17.02 11.62 -27.61
N ARG A 206 -17.50 10.53 -27.00
CA ARG A 206 -18.94 10.19 -26.88
C ARG A 206 -19.51 10.31 -25.45
N VAL A 207 -19.31 11.45 -24.77
CA VAL A 207 -19.71 11.61 -23.35
C VAL A 207 -21.22 11.41 -23.15
N SER A 208 -21.58 10.44 -22.31
CA SER A 208 -22.98 10.20 -21.92
C SER A 208 -23.37 10.87 -20.59
N GLN A 209 -24.57 11.46 -20.54
CA GLN A 209 -25.16 12.03 -19.32
C GLN A 209 -25.29 11.03 -18.16
N ARG A 210 -25.22 9.71 -18.42
CA ARG A 210 -25.37 8.68 -17.38
C ARG A 210 -24.15 8.52 -16.46
N ARG A 211 -22.98 9.06 -16.81
CA ARG A 211 -21.74 8.96 -15.99
C ARG A 211 -20.90 10.25 -16.01
N PRO A 212 -21.47 11.43 -15.68
CA PRO A 212 -20.78 12.72 -15.83
C PRO A 212 -19.51 12.81 -14.97
N HIS A 213 -19.51 12.15 -13.81
CA HIS A 213 -18.41 12.18 -12.84
C HIS A 213 -17.08 11.60 -13.39
N ARG A 214 -17.12 10.70 -14.38
CA ARG A 214 -15.91 10.15 -15.02
C ARG A 214 -15.18 11.17 -15.89
N TYR A 215 -15.89 12.19 -16.35
CA TYR A 215 -15.38 13.22 -17.27
C TYR A 215 -15.07 14.54 -16.57
N LEU A 216 -15.24 14.61 -15.24
CA LEU A 216 -14.93 15.79 -14.42
C LEU A 216 -13.48 16.25 -14.59
N LEU A 217 -12.52 15.34 -14.75
CA LEU A 217 -11.11 15.70 -15.00
C LEU A 217 -10.92 16.37 -16.38
N VAL A 218 -11.67 15.95 -17.40
CA VAL A 218 -11.64 16.57 -18.74
C VAL A 218 -12.34 17.93 -18.73
N TRP A 219 -13.48 18.04 -18.05
CA TRP A 219 -14.20 19.31 -17.91
C TRP A 219 -13.47 20.29 -17.01
N SER A 220 -12.82 19.83 -15.94
CA SER A 220 -11.89 20.64 -15.14
C SER A 220 -10.77 21.08 -16.06
N ALA A 221 -10.02 20.18 -16.69
CA ALA A 221 -8.91 20.56 -17.57
C ALA A 221 -9.28 21.51 -18.72
N VAL A 222 -10.46 21.38 -19.36
CA VAL A 222 -10.93 22.33 -20.39
C VAL A 222 -11.40 23.65 -19.78
N LYS A 223 -11.97 23.63 -18.56
CA LYS A 223 -12.37 24.82 -17.81
C LYS A 223 -11.16 25.55 -17.24
N ASP A 224 -10.26 24.84 -16.57
CA ASP A 224 -8.98 25.29 -16.04
C ASP A 224 -8.14 25.84 -17.19
N LEU A 225 -8.05 25.17 -18.35
CA LEU A 225 -7.41 25.73 -19.55
C LEU A 225 -8.15 26.97 -20.07
N ALA A 226 -9.48 27.05 -20.01
CA ALA A 226 -10.20 28.26 -20.41
C ALA A 226 -10.03 29.43 -19.42
N GLU A 227 -10.01 29.15 -18.11
CA GLU A 227 -9.75 30.09 -17.02
C GLU A 227 -8.27 30.50 -17.02
N GLU A 228 -7.35 29.62 -17.38
CA GLU A 228 -5.92 29.85 -17.61
C GLU A 228 -5.70 30.62 -18.93
N CYS A 229 -6.40 30.33 -20.02
CA CYS A 229 -6.35 31.19 -21.21
C CYS A 229 -6.90 32.62 -20.94
N VAL A 230 -7.73 32.78 -19.91
CA VAL A 230 -8.26 34.06 -19.42
C VAL A 230 -7.35 34.70 -18.34
N THR A 231 -6.52 33.92 -17.62
CA THR A 231 -5.65 34.42 -16.52
C THR A 231 -4.15 34.41 -16.83
N ASP A 232 -3.66 33.56 -17.73
CA ASP A 232 -2.34 33.53 -18.38
C ASP A 232 -2.20 34.55 -19.54
N ALA A 233 -3.16 35.46 -19.59
CA ALA A 233 -2.81 36.87 -19.77
C ALA A 233 -1.77 37.40 -18.71
N ASN A 234 -1.15 36.58 -17.83
CA ASN A 234 -0.21 36.98 -16.76
C ASN A 234 0.97 36.05 -16.36
N ARG A 235 0.92 34.69 -16.31
CA ARG A 235 1.91 33.90 -15.52
C ARG A 235 1.96 32.34 -15.68
N PRO A 236 3.15 31.73 -15.97
CA PRO A 236 3.35 30.27 -16.19
C PRO A 236 4.26 29.49 -15.15
N ASP A 237 4.22 28.12 -15.10
CA ASP A 237 5.33 27.10 -14.88
C ASP A 237 4.92 25.60 -14.45
N GLN A 238 5.80 24.55 -14.52
CA GLN A 238 5.54 23.06 -14.77
C GLN A 238 5.85 21.92 -13.68
N LYS A 239 5.48 20.59 -13.91
CA LYS A 239 6.24 19.26 -13.65
C LYS A 239 5.58 17.84 -14.02
N LYS A 240 6.21 16.63 -13.81
CA LYS A 240 6.23 15.33 -14.66
C LYS A 240 6.45 13.89 -13.96
N TYR A 241 6.08 12.65 -14.49
CA TYR A 241 6.56 11.20 -14.12
C TYR A 241 6.17 9.93 -15.07
N ASP A 242 6.37 8.60 -14.70
CA ASP A 242 6.86 7.36 -15.53
C ASP A 242 6.09 5.92 -15.55
N LYS A 243 6.53 4.79 -16.24
CA LYS A 243 5.79 3.46 -16.59
C LYS A 243 6.54 2.05 -16.85
N GLY A 244 5.82 0.86 -16.84
CA GLY A 244 6.12 -0.39 -17.68
C GLY A 244 5.72 -1.90 -17.30
N THR A 245 5.22 -2.76 -18.25
CA THR A 245 5.37 -4.28 -18.47
C THR A 245 4.23 -5.07 -19.21
N LEU A 246 4.55 -6.17 -19.94
CA LEU A 246 3.68 -6.90 -20.93
C LEU A 246 2.64 -7.92 -20.39
N ARG A 247 2.98 -8.78 -19.40
CA ARG A 247 2.12 -9.92 -18.96
C ARG A 247 0.71 -9.49 -18.53
N ASN A 248 0.60 -8.31 -17.92
CA ASN A 248 -0.65 -7.77 -17.41
C ASN A 248 -1.59 -7.29 -18.53
N ALA A 249 -1.06 -6.96 -19.72
CA ALA A 249 -1.87 -6.58 -20.87
C ALA A 249 -2.64 -7.79 -21.47
N LEU A 250 -1.98 -8.95 -21.60
CA LEU A 250 -2.58 -10.15 -22.19
C LEU A 250 -3.76 -10.70 -21.37
N ASN A 251 -3.61 -10.80 -20.05
CA ASN A 251 -4.69 -11.25 -19.16
C ASN A 251 -5.90 -10.30 -19.16
N ALA A 252 -5.67 -8.99 -19.31
CA ALA A 252 -6.75 -8.00 -19.38
C ALA A 252 -7.57 -8.10 -20.68
N VAL A 253 -6.92 -8.42 -21.82
CA VAL A 253 -7.58 -8.55 -23.13
C VAL A 253 -8.38 -9.84 -23.26
N LEU A 254 -7.86 -10.97 -22.78
CA LEU A 254 -8.48 -12.29 -22.98
C LEU A 254 -9.66 -12.58 -22.04
N ALA A 255 -9.76 -11.88 -20.90
CA ALA A 255 -10.91 -11.96 -20.01
C ALA A 255 -12.18 -11.25 -20.54
N MET A 256 -12.10 -10.59 -21.70
CA MET A 256 -13.22 -9.82 -22.27
C MET A 256 -14.23 -10.73 -22.99
N PRO A 257 -15.54 -10.72 -22.65
CA PRO A 257 -16.53 -11.65 -23.18
C PRO A 257 -16.76 -11.62 -24.69
N SER A 258 -16.32 -10.57 -25.39
CA SER A 258 -16.38 -10.42 -26.84
C SER A 258 -15.23 -11.13 -27.59
N MET A 259 -14.13 -11.42 -26.90
CA MET A 259 -12.89 -11.96 -27.46
C MET A 259 -12.83 -13.52 -27.43
N GLN A 260 -13.98 -14.18 -27.61
CA GLN A 260 -14.11 -15.64 -27.45
C GLN A 260 -13.36 -16.49 -28.49
N ARG A 261 -12.84 -15.87 -29.56
CA ARG A 261 -11.95 -16.50 -30.55
C ARG A 261 -10.82 -15.55 -30.89
N THR A 262 -9.87 -15.41 -29.98
CA THR A 262 -8.72 -14.52 -30.17
C THR A 262 -7.58 -15.26 -30.84
N PHE A 263 -7.11 -14.72 -31.96
CA PHE A 263 -5.92 -15.21 -32.66
C PHE A 263 -4.75 -14.29 -32.36
N ILE A 264 -3.66 -14.85 -31.82
CA ILE A 264 -2.43 -14.11 -31.52
C ILE A 264 -1.36 -14.63 -32.46
N ALA A 265 -0.98 -13.83 -33.47
CA ALA A 265 0.14 -14.13 -34.33
C ALA A 265 1.41 -13.51 -33.73
N VAL A 266 2.40 -14.35 -33.42
CA VAL A 266 3.74 -13.92 -32.98
C VAL A 266 4.73 -14.38 -34.05
N ASP A 267 5.38 -13.43 -34.71
CA ASP A 267 6.31 -13.70 -35.81
C ASP A 267 7.75 -13.77 -35.30
N ALA A 268 8.59 -14.55 -35.99
CA ALA A 268 10.02 -14.71 -35.73
C ALA A 268 10.39 -14.94 -34.23
N VAL A 269 9.62 -15.75 -33.49
CA VAL A 269 9.83 -15.96 -32.03
C VAL A 269 11.21 -16.53 -31.72
N ASP A 270 11.80 -17.27 -32.66
CA ASP A 270 13.16 -17.78 -32.58
C ASP A 270 14.25 -16.69 -32.61
N GLU A 271 13.97 -15.48 -33.10
CA GLU A 271 14.89 -14.33 -33.01
C GLU A 271 14.99 -13.76 -31.58
N LEU A 272 14.13 -14.17 -30.64
CA LEU A 272 14.25 -13.74 -29.24
C LEU A 272 15.38 -14.48 -28.48
N GLY A 273 15.98 -15.50 -29.09
CA GLY A 273 16.99 -16.35 -28.47
C GLY A 273 16.38 -17.38 -27.50
N VAL A 274 17.03 -18.54 -27.35
CA VAL A 274 16.43 -19.75 -26.75
C VAL A 274 15.83 -19.51 -25.37
N ALA A 275 16.50 -18.75 -24.49
CA ALA A 275 16.02 -18.48 -23.15
C ALA A 275 14.79 -17.54 -23.12
N MET A 276 14.82 -16.43 -23.86
CA MET A 276 13.71 -15.47 -23.89
C MET A 276 12.51 -16.03 -24.66
N ALA A 277 12.75 -16.76 -25.75
CA ALA A 277 11.72 -17.50 -26.48
C ALA A 277 11.09 -18.59 -25.59
N ALA A 278 11.89 -19.36 -24.85
CA ALA A 278 11.38 -20.35 -23.91
C ALA A 278 10.61 -19.72 -22.73
N ASP A 279 11.03 -18.56 -22.23
CA ASP A 279 10.34 -17.85 -21.14
C ASP A 279 9.05 -17.15 -21.63
N LEU A 280 9.06 -16.57 -22.83
CA LEU A 280 7.87 -16.04 -23.51
C LEU A 280 6.88 -17.17 -23.78
N MET A 281 7.31 -18.26 -24.40
CA MET A 281 6.45 -19.41 -24.72
C MET A 281 5.96 -20.15 -23.47
N ARG A 282 6.77 -20.25 -22.40
CA ARG A 282 6.32 -20.79 -21.11
C ARG A 282 5.31 -19.85 -20.45
N SER A 283 5.51 -18.53 -20.55
CA SER A 283 4.56 -17.53 -20.02
C SER A 283 3.25 -17.51 -20.80
N LEU A 284 3.30 -17.65 -22.13
CA LEU A 284 2.13 -17.78 -23.00
C LEU A 284 1.41 -19.11 -22.76
N SER A 285 2.13 -20.23 -22.61
CA SER A 285 1.52 -21.53 -22.24
C SER A 285 0.85 -21.44 -20.88
N LEU A 286 1.55 -20.96 -19.83
CA LEU A 286 0.94 -20.80 -18.50
C LEU A 286 -0.29 -19.89 -18.54
N ALA A 287 -0.25 -18.80 -19.31
CA ALA A 287 -1.40 -17.93 -19.47
C ALA A 287 -2.56 -18.67 -20.17
N VAL A 288 -2.31 -19.39 -21.26
CA VAL A 288 -3.34 -20.15 -22.00
C VAL A 288 -3.89 -21.31 -21.16
N ASP A 289 -3.05 -22.09 -20.50
CA ASP A 289 -3.49 -23.22 -19.67
C ASP A 289 -4.35 -22.72 -18.48
N GLN A 290 -3.94 -21.65 -17.79
CA GLN A 290 -4.74 -21.01 -16.74
C GLN A 290 -6.03 -20.35 -17.27
N LEU A 291 -6.01 -19.79 -18.48
CA LEU A 291 -7.22 -19.24 -19.13
C LEU A 291 -8.18 -20.35 -19.59
N CYS A 292 -7.69 -21.51 -20.00
CA CYS A 292 -8.51 -22.67 -20.33
C CYS A 292 -9.16 -23.29 -19.08
N GLU A 293 -8.44 -23.34 -17.95
CA GLU A 293 -9.01 -23.78 -16.65
C GLU A 293 -10.07 -22.80 -16.12
N THR A 294 -9.83 -21.49 -16.22
CA THR A 294 -10.72 -20.46 -15.65
C THR A 294 -11.85 -20.02 -16.58
N GLN A 295 -11.68 -20.11 -17.91
CA GLN A 295 -12.68 -19.77 -18.92
C GLN A 295 -12.68 -20.78 -20.09
N PRO A 296 -13.21 -22.01 -19.90
CA PRO A 296 -13.21 -23.08 -20.91
C PRO A 296 -14.04 -22.80 -22.17
N ALA A 297 -14.81 -21.71 -22.20
CA ALA A 297 -15.51 -21.23 -23.40
C ALA A 297 -14.61 -20.38 -24.32
N SER A 298 -13.47 -19.87 -23.83
CA SER A 298 -12.55 -19.06 -24.64
C SER A 298 -11.74 -19.96 -25.57
N ARG A 299 -11.83 -19.71 -26.89
CA ARG A 299 -11.06 -20.43 -27.91
C ARG A 299 -9.90 -19.56 -28.39
N VAL A 300 -8.98 -19.26 -27.48
CA VAL A 300 -7.72 -18.59 -27.82
C VAL A 300 -6.87 -19.51 -28.68
N ARG A 301 -6.31 -18.99 -29.77
CA ARG A 301 -5.45 -19.73 -30.70
C ARG A 301 -4.21 -18.90 -30.99
N ILE A 302 -3.06 -19.34 -30.50
CA ILE A 302 -1.80 -18.64 -30.74
C ILE A 302 -1.15 -19.28 -31.96
N PHE A 303 -0.90 -18.46 -32.98
CA PHE A 303 -0.05 -18.80 -34.11
C PHE A 303 1.34 -18.26 -33.80
N VAL A 304 2.33 -19.14 -33.78
CA VAL A 304 3.72 -18.76 -33.65
C VAL A 304 4.41 -19.13 -34.96
N SER A 305 4.93 -18.13 -35.66
CA SER A 305 5.89 -18.32 -36.73
C SER A 305 7.28 -18.45 -36.09
N ALA A 306 7.95 -19.55 -36.43
CA ALA A 306 9.30 -19.86 -35.99
C ALA A 306 9.97 -20.87 -36.94
N ARG A 307 11.31 -20.88 -36.98
CA ARG A 307 12.08 -21.92 -37.72
C ARG A 307 11.72 -23.35 -37.26
N PRO A 308 11.68 -24.36 -38.16
CA PRO A 308 11.01 -25.66 -37.90
C PRO A 308 11.50 -26.50 -36.71
N ASN A 309 12.73 -26.32 -36.23
CA ASN A 309 13.40 -27.30 -35.36
C ASN A 309 13.65 -26.85 -33.91
N HIS A 310 13.37 -25.60 -33.52
CA HIS A 310 13.86 -25.09 -32.22
C HIS A 310 13.01 -25.44 -30.99
N PHE A 311 11.71 -25.71 -31.15
CA PHE A 311 10.81 -25.94 -30.00
C PHE A 311 9.82 -27.09 -30.22
N ARG A 312 10.09 -28.24 -29.59
CA ARG A 312 9.03 -29.21 -29.26
C ARG A 312 8.33 -28.76 -27.97
N LEU A 313 7.28 -27.97 -28.12
CA LEU A 313 6.35 -27.69 -27.03
C LEU A 313 5.77 -29.01 -26.50
N ARG A 314 5.52 -29.11 -25.18
CA ARG A 314 4.65 -30.18 -24.68
C ARG A 314 3.28 -29.98 -25.33
N GLN A 315 2.77 -30.99 -26.01
CA GLN A 315 1.42 -30.96 -26.55
C GLN A 315 0.43 -30.88 -25.37
N SER A 316 -0.17 -29.70 -25.22
CA SER A 316 -1.40 -29.48 -24.45
C SER A 316 -2.57 -29.67 -25.42
N ASP A 317 -3.64 -30.33 -25.01
CA ASP A 317 -4.79 -30.66 -25.87
C ASP A 317 -5.49 -29.44 -26.49
N THR A 318 -5.16 -28.23 -26.00
CA THR A 318 -5.71 -26.94 -26.44
C THR A 318 -4.84 -26.21 -27.48
N LEU A 319 -3.54 -26.49 -27.58
CA LEU A 319 -2.59 -25.74 -28.40
C LEU A 319 -2.21 -26.50 -29.68
N GLN A 320 -2.95 -26.28 -30.77
CA GLN A 320 -2.63 -26.84 -32.09
C GLN A 320 -1.51 -26.05 -32.78
N GLN A 321 -0.34 -26.69 -32.95
CA GLN A 321 0.76 -26.17 -33.75
C GLN A 321 0.44 -26.29 -35.25
N LEU A 322 0.33 -25.16 -35.96
CA LEU A 322 0.36 -25.15 -37.42
C LEU A 322 1.79 -25.39 -37.89
N SER A 323 2.10 -26.61 -38.29
CA SER A 323 3.34 -26.88 -39.01
C SER A 323 3.18 -26.44 -40.46
N MET A 324 3.93 -25.43 -40.87
CA MET A 324 4.21 -25.19 -42.28
C MET A 324 4.93 -26.43 -42.81
N THR A 325 4.31 -27.20 -43.69
CA THR A 325 4.95 -28.32 -44.40
C THR A 325 5.67 -27.77 -45.63
N ASP A 326 6.83 -28.32 -45.97
CA ASP A 326 7.67 -27.84 -47.09
C ASP A 326 6.87 -27.63 -48.38
N ASP A 327 5.90 -28.51 -48.69
CA ASP A 327 5.01 -28.41 -49.86
C ASP A 327 4.15 -27.14 -49.95
N ILE A 328 3.82 -26.52 -48.81
CA ILE A 328 3.04 -25.27 -48.75
C ILE A 328 3.98 -24.09 -48.93
N VAL A 329 5.10 -24.06 -48.20
CA VAL A 329 6.08 -22.96 -48.29
C VAL A 329 6.71 -22.89 -49.67
N ASN A 330 7.02 -24.03 -50.29
CA ASN A 330 7.53 -24.10 -51.65
C ASN A 330 6.51 -23.58 -52.68
N ARG A 331 5.20 -23.74 -52.43
CA ARG A 331 4.15 -23.17 -53.30
C ARG A 331 4.04 -21.65 -53.15
N ASP A 332 4.16 -21.12 -51.94
CA ASP A 332 4.12 -19.67 -51.72
C ASP A 332 5.40 -18.99 -52.27
N ILE A 333 6.56 -19.65 -52.13
CA ILE A 333 7.81 -19.26 -52.79
C ILE A 333 7.65 -19.32 -54.32
N GLN A 334 7.00 -20.35 -54.88
CA GLN A 334 6.72 -20.42 -56.32
C GLN A 334 5.93 -19.20 -56.79
N VAL A 335 4.82 -18.85 -56.12
CA VAL A 335 3.99 -17.69 -56.50
C VAL A 335 4.78 -16.38 -56.40
N TYR A 336 5.60 -16.22 -55.37
CA TYR A 336 6.51 -15.06 -55.23
C TYR A 336 7.52 -14.97 -56.39
N LEU A 337 8.17 -16.08 -56.73
CA LEU A 337 9.16 -16.13 -57.81
C LEU A 337 8.51 -15.90 -59.18
N GLU A 338 7.30 -16.41 -59.43
CA GLU A 338 6.57 -16.16 -60.66
C GLU A 338 6.31 -14.66 -60.87
N VAL A 339 5.84 -13.96 -59.83
CA VAL A 339 5.67 -12.49 -59.85
C VAL A 339 7.01 -11.78 -60.09
N LYS A 340 8.09 -12.18 -59.41
CA LYS A 340 9.41 -11.56 -59.58
C LYS A 340 10.03 -11.79 -60.98
N ILE A 341 9.76 -12.94 -61.58
CA ILE A 341 10.16 -13.26 -62.95
C ILE A 341 9.44 -12.34 -63.95
N ASP A 342 8.14 -12.09 -63.76
CA ASP A 342 7.37 -11.13 -64.57
C ASP A 342 7.92 -9.71 -64.40
N ASP A 343 8.13 -9.28 -63.15
CA ASP A 343 8.67 -7.97 -62.77
C ASP A 343 10.06 -7.69 -63.38
N LEU A 344 10.88 -8.72 -63.58
CA LEU A 344 12.20 -8.63 -64.24
C LEU A 344 12.10 -8.68 -65.77
N ALA A 345 11.16 -9.46 -66.33
CA ALA A 345 10.91 -9.52 -67.76
C ALA A 345 10.38 -8.18 -68.29
N ASP A 346 9.43 -7.55 -67.60
CA ASP A 346 8.87 -6.23 -67.93
C ASP A 346 9.92 -5.10 -67.90
N ARG A 347 11.05 -5.30 -67.23
CA ARG A 347 12.15 -4.32 -67.07
C ARG A 347 13.39 -4.63 -67.91
N ASN A 348 13.48 -5.80 -68.53
CA ASN A 348 14.66 -6.22 -69.29
C ASN A 348 14.26 -7.05 -70.52
N ASP A 349 14.18 -6.38 -71.68
CA ASP A 349 13.85 -6.98 -72.97
C ASP A 349 14.74 -8.19 -73.33
N GLY A 350 16.01 -8.18 -72.91
CA GLY A 350 16.95 -9.27 -73.14
C GLY A 350 16.64 -10.52 -72.30
N PHE A 351 16.15 -10.34 -71.07
CA PHE A 351 15.66 -11.45 -70.25
C PHE A 351 14.31 -11.97 -70.78
N ALA A 352 13.39 -11.06 -71.13
CA ALA A 352 12.09 -11.41 -71.70
C ALA A 352 12.21 -12.23 -73.00
N ALA A 353 13.17 -11.89 -73.87
CA ALA A 353 13.43 -12.64 -75.12
C ALA A 353 13.93 -14.08 -74.90
N VAL A 354 14.52 -14.37 -73.74
CA VAL A 354 15.06 -15.70 -73.36
C VAL A 354 14.05 -16.50 -72.53
N LEU A 355 13.01 -15.85 -71.99
CA LEU A 355 12.10 -16.43 -71.00
C LEU A 355 11.04 -17.36 -71.62
N SER A 356 11.44 -18.56 -72.01
CA SER A 356 10.50 -19.62 -72.38
C SER A 356 9.76 -20.19 -71.16
N PRO A 357 8.57 -20.83 -71.34
CA PRO A 357 7.85 -21.49 -70.24
C PRO A 357 8.66 -22.59 -69.53
N GLU A 358 9.61 -23.20 -70.24
CA GLU A 358 10.49 -24.24 -69.69
C GLU A 358 11.66 -23.64 -68.89
N ILE A 359 12.24 -22.52 -69.36
CA ILE A 359 13.24 -21.76 -68.60
C ILE A 359 12.62 -21.17 -67.33
N ARG A 360 11.41 -20.58 -67.41
CA ARG A 360 10.66 -20.11 -66.23
C ARG A 360 10.53 -21.20 -65.16
N ARG A 361 10.09 -22.40 -65.54
CA ARG A 361 9.95 -23.53 -64.61
C ARG A 361 11.30 -23.93 -64.00
N ARG A 362 12.37 -24.02 -64.81
CA ARG A 362 13.72 -24.35 -64.32
C ARG A 362 14.25 -23.33 -63.31
N ILE A 363 13.96 -22.03 -63.47
CA ILE A 363 14.36 -20.99 -62.52
C ILE A 363 13.65 -21.20 -61.17
N VAL A 364 12.32 -21.35 -61.20
CA VAL A 364 11.49 -21.61 -60.02
C VAL A 364 11.95 -22.87 -59.28
N ASP A 365 12.06 -24.01 -59.98
CA ASP A 365 12.46 -25.30 -59.39
C ASP A 365 13.86 -25.24 -58.75
N SER A 366 14.83 -24.55 -59.37
CA SER A 366 16.20 -24.47 -58.87
C SER A 366 16.30 -23.62 -57.60
N ILE A 367 15.59 -22.49 -57.57
CA ILE A 367 15.58 -21.59 -56.42
C ILE A 367 14.81 -22.23 -55.25
N ILE A 368 13.67 -22.87 -55.49
CA ILE A 368 12.93 -23.62 -54.45
C ILE A 368 13.79 -24.72 -53.83
N ARG A 369 14.48 -25.53 -54.65
CA ARG A 369 15.41 -26.57 -54.16
C ARG A 369 16.52 -25.98 -53.27
N THR A 370 17.03 -24.81 -53.62
CA THR A 370 18.14 -24.16 -52.92
C THR A 370 17.67 -23.43 -51.65
N ALA A 371 16.48 -22.85 -51.68
CA ALA A 371 15.86 -22.19 -50.54
C ALA A 371 15.56 -23.14 -49.38
N GLY A 372 15.33 -24.44 -49.66
CA GLY A 372 15.11 -25.46 -48.64
C GLY A 372 13.92 -25.15 -47.72
N GLY A 373 12.84 -24.58 -48.28
CA GLY A 373 11.66 -24.15 -47.53
C GLY A 373 11.82 -22.83 -46.74
N MET A 374 12.87 -22.04 -46.96
CA MET A 374 13.07 -20.75 -46.29
C MET A 374 12.86 -19.57 -47.25
N PHE A 375 11.89 -18.71 -46.97
CA PHE A 375 11.54 -17.58 -47.86
C PHE A 375 12.69 -16.58 -48.04
N LEU A 376 13.41 -16.25 -46.95
CA LEU A 376 14.61 -15.39 -47.02
C LEU A 376 15.72 -16.01 -47.90
N ALA A 377 15.91 -17.33 -47.85
CA ALA A 377 16.87 -18.01 -48.71
C ALA A 377 16.43 -18.00 -50.19
N ALA A 378 15.11 -18.07 -50.46
CA ALA A 378 14.57 -17.91 -51.82
C ALA A 378 14.76 -16.49 -52.36
N GLU A 379 14.56 -15.46 -51.52
CA GLU A 379 14.77 -14.06 -51.89
C GLU A 379 16.25 -13.77 -52.19
N LEU A 380 17.17 -14.23 -51.33
CA LEU A 380 18.61 -14.08 -51.52
C LEU A 380 19.12 -14.83 -52.77
N ALA A 381 18.62 -16.05 -53.01
CA ALA A 381 18.93 -16.81 -54.22
C ALA A 381 18.31 -16.20 -55.49
N TRP A 382 17.14 -15.56 -55.38
CA TRP A 382 16.53 -14.79 -56.47
C TRP A 382 17.33 -13.53 -56.81
N ASP A 383 17.80 -12.77 -55.82
CA ASP A 383 18.63 -11.59 -56.06
C ASP A 383 19.97 -11.99 -56.71
N GLU A 384 20.62 -13.05 -56.23
CA GLU A 384 21.81 -13.62 -56.88
C GLU A 384 21.55 -14.08 -58.33
N PHE A 385 20.38 -14.67 -58.61
CA PHE A 385 19.97 -14.98 -59.98
C PHE A 385 19.76 -13.71 -60.82
N GLY A 386 19.07 -12.70 -60.30
CA GLY A 386 18.70 -11.46 -60.98
C GLY A 386 19.85 -10.49 -61.25
N ARG A 387 20.94 -10.54 -60.47
CA ARG A 387 22.14 -9.69 -60.66
C ARG A 387 22.80 -9.93 -62.02
N GLY A 388 22.67 -8.97 -62.95
CA GLY A 388 23.35 -8.98 -64.25
C GLY A 388 22.59 -8.23 -65.34
N LEU A 389 23.29 -7.86 -66.43
CA LEU A 389 22.73 -7.07 -67.53
C LEU A 389 22.58 -7.82 -68.87
N LEU A 390 23.24 -8.99 -69.01
CA LEU A 390 23.27 -9.77 -70.24
C LEU A 390 22.60 -11.13 -70.01
N TRP A 391 21.72 -11.52 -70.93
CA TRP A 391 20.88 -12.71 -70.83
C TRP A 391 20.91 -13.50 -72.15
N ASN A 392 21.19 -14.79 -72.04
CA ASN A 392 21.04 -15.80 -73.08
C ASN A 392 20.88 -17.19 -72.41
N ASP A 393 20.53 -18.22 -73.17
CA ASP A 393 20.28 -19.57 -72.63
C ASP A 393 21.47 -20.13 -71.82
N ASP A 394 22.70 -19.91 -72.29
CA ASP A 394 23.92 -20.37 -71.64
C ASP A 394 24.17 -19.65 -70.30
N ILE A 395 23.95 -18.34 -70.23
CA ILE A 395 24.09 -17.53 -69.01
C ILE A 395 23.04 -17.93 -67.98
N VAL A 396 21.79 -18.16 -68.41
CA VAL A 396 20.73 -18.66 -67.52
C VAL A 396 21.10 -20.06 -67.01
N ALA A 397 21.58 -20.96 -67.88
CA ALA A 397 22.03 -22.29 -67.47
C ALA A 397 23.22 -22.24 -66.49
N GLN A 398 24.20 -21.36 -66.70
CA GLN A 398 25.34 -21.17 -65.79
C GLN A 398 24.91 -20.60 -64.43
N LYS A 399 24.02 -19.60 -64.42
CA LYS A 399 23.45 -19.03 -63.18
C LYS A 399 22.68 -20.07 -62.38
N LEU A 400 21.81 -20.84 -63.03
CA LEU A 400 21.09 -21.93 -62.36
C LEU A 400 22.05 -23.01 -61.84
N GLN A 401 23.06 -23.40 -62.62
CA GLN A 401 24.08 -24.36 -62.16
C GLN A 401 24.90 -23.82 -60.95
N HIS A 402 25.09 -22.50 -60.83
CA HIS A 402 25.75 -21.90 -59.67
C HIS A 402 24.88 -21.99 -58.40
N ILE A 403 23.58 -21.77 -58.55
CA ILE A 403 22.57 -21.85 -57.49
C ILE A 403 22.40 -23.31 -57.05
N GLU A 404 22.20 -24.24 -57.99
CA GLU A 404 22.03 -25.69 -57.73
C GLU A 404 23.27 -26.37 -57.11
N ARG A 405 24.45 -25.77 -57.19
CA ARG A 405 25.68 -26.25 -56.50
C ARG A 405 25.73 -25.86 -55.02
N ALA A 406 24.82 -25.02 -54.53
CA ALA A 406 24.71 -24.70 -53.12
C ALA A 406 24.08 -25.86 -52.33
N ALA A 407 24.56 -26.11 -51.11
CA ALA A 407 23.74 -26.86 -50.14
C ALA A 407 22.49 -26.03 -49.78
N PRO A 408 21.33 -26.65 -49.51
CA PRO A 408 20.09 -25.92 -49.27
C PRO A 408 20.07 -25.19 -47.91
N GLY A 409 19.41 -24.03 -47.89
CA GLY A 409 19.13 -23.25 -46.67
C GLY A 409 20.15 -22.16 -46.30
N LEU A 410 19.81 -21.35 -45.28
CA LEU A 410 20.54 -20.13 -44.90
C LEU A 410 22.01 -20.34 -44.51
N VAL A 411 22.37 -21.48 -43.91
CA VAL A 411 23.74 -21.76 -43.44
C VAL A 411 24.74 -21.73 -44.60
N SER A 412 24.41 -22.40 -45.71
CA SER A 412 25.19 -22.44 -46.95
C SER A 412 25.36 -21.04 -47.58
N PHE A 413 24.34 -20.19 -47.46
CA PHE A 413 24.42 -18.80 -47.92
C PHE A 413 25.37 -17.96 -47.06
N TYR A 414 25.29 -18.08 -45.73
CA TYR A 414 26.20 -17.36 -44.82
C TYR A 414 27.64 -17.87 -44.93
N GLU A 415 27.86 -19.18 -45.04
CA GLU A 415 29.19 -19.76 -45.32
C GLU A 415 29.79 -19.20 -46.62
N LYS A 416 29.00 -19.14 -47.71
CA LYS A 416 29.44 -18.51 -48.96
C LYS A 416 29.71 -17.01 -48.81
N THR A 417 28.91 -16.30 -48.03
CA THR A 417 29.04 -14.84 -47.84
C THR A 417 30.29 -14.51 -47.04
N VAL A 418 30.57 -15.26 -45.96
CA VAL A 418 31.82 -15.17 -45.19
C VAL A 418 33.03 -15.60 -46.04
N ALA A 419 32.91 -16.67 -46.84
CA ALA A 419 33.98 -17.13 -47.73
C ALA A 419 34.24 -16.20 -48.94
N ARG A 420 33.36 -15.23 -49.21
CA ARG A 420 33.56 -14.14 -50.19
C ARG A 420 34.33 -12.95 -49.60
N ILE A 421 34.46 -12.85 -48.28
CA ILE A 421 35.27 -11.82 -47.63
C ILE A 421 36.74 -12.07 -48.01
N ASP A 422 37.44 -11.01 -48.42
CA ASP A 422 38.83 -11.13 -48.82
C ASP A 422 39.72 -11.65 -47.68
N LYS A 423 40.68 -12.52 -48.02
CA LYS A 423 41.59 -13.15 -47.03
C LYS A 423 42.44 -12.17 -46.23
N ALA A 424 42.57 -10.92 -46.68
CA ALA A 424 43.26 -9.86 -45.96
C ALA A 424 42.36 -9.17 -44.91
N GLU A 425 41.06 -9.47 -44.90
CA GLU A 425 40.01 -8.71 -44.20
C GLU A 425 39.14 -9.60 -43.31
N ILE A 426 39.23 -10.93 -43.48
CA ILE A 426 38.46 -11.91 -42.72
C ILE A 426 38.75 -11.85 -41.21
N ASP A 427 39.99 -11.62 -40.80
CA ASP A 427 40.37 -11.46 -39.37
C ASP A 427 39.76 -10.19 -38.75
N ASP A 428 39.60 -9.12 -39.54
CA ASP A 428 38.93 -7.88 -39.13
C ASP A 428 37.41 -8.10 -39.04
N ALA A 429 36.82 -8.83 -39.98
CA ALA A 429 35.40 -9.19 -39.96
C ALA A 429 35.06 -10.10 -38.77
N LEU A 430 35.84 -11.14 -38.50
CA LEU A 430 35.65 -12.05 -37.36
C LEU A 430 35.79 -11.33 -36.00
N ALA A 431 36.73 -10.39 -35.90
CA ALA A 431 36.87 -9.56 -34.69
C ALA A 431 35.64 -8.63 -34.49
N ILE A 432 35.08 -8.08 -35.56
CA ILE A 432 33.84 -7.29 -35.51
C ILE A 432 32.64 -8.17 -35.12
N PHE A 433 32.48 -9.35 -35.74
CA PHE A 433 31.37 -10.27 -35.48
C PHE A 433 31.39 -10.80 -34.05
N SER A 434 32.55 -11.20 -33.53
CA SER A 434 32.70 -11.68 -32.15
C SER A 434 32.36 -10.63 -31.11
N VAL A 435 32.84 -9.38 -31.26
CA VAL A 435 32.51 -8.28 -30.34
C VAL A 435 31.02 -7.92 -30.42
N LEU A 436 30.41 -7.87 -31.62
CA LEU A 436 28.98 -7.61 -31.77
C LEU A 436 28.08 -8.75 -31.25
N ALA A 437 28.52 -10.01 -31.38
CA ALA A 437 27.81 -11.15 -30.80
C ALA A 437 27.89 -11.12 -29.26
N ALA A 438 29.07 -10.81 -28.70
CA ALA A 438 29.35 -10.78 -27.27
C ALA A 438 28.77 -9.55 -26.52
N ALA A 439 28.45 -8.45 -27.21
CA ALA A 439 28.05 -7.20 -26.58
C ALA A 439 26.68 -7.27 -25.86
N ALA A 440 26.59 -6.67 -24.67
CA ALA A 440 25.37 -6.57 -23.86
C ALA A 440 24.23 -5.77 -24.53
N ARG A 441 24.58 -4.92 -25.51
CA ARG A 441 23.67 -4.14 -26.36
C ARG A 441 24.37 -3.80 -27.69
N PRO A 442 23.65 -3.40 -28.75
CA PRO A 442 24.27 -2.82 -29.94
C PRO A 442 25.22 -1.66 -29.60
N LEU A 443 26.33 -1.62 -30.32
CA LEU A 443 27.44 -0.69 -30.14
C LEU A 443 27.43 0.37 -31.24
N SER A 444 27.81 1.61 -30.90
CA SER A 444 28.12 2.63 -31.90
C SER A 444 29.49 2.40 -32.56
N GLU A 445 29.75 3.06 -33.70
CA GLU A 445 31.03 2.97 -34.41
C GLU A 445 32.22 3.23 -33.45
N GLN A 446 32.08 4.24 -32.58
CA GLN A 446 33.12 4.65 -31.65
C GLN A 446 33.33 3.68 -30.48
N GLU A 447 32.26 3.05 -29.97
CA GLU A 447 32.36 2.05 -28.90
C GLU A 447 33.04 0.77 -29.43
N LEU A 448 32.59 0.28 -30.59
CA LEU A 448 33.16 -0.89 -31.26
C LEU A 448 34.61 -0.65 -31.69
N GLY A 449 34.90 0.49 -32.31
CA GLY A 449 36.26 0.88 -32.70
C GLY A 449 37.20 1.11 -31.52
N THR A 450 36.68 1.44 -30.33
CA THR A 450 37.45 1.52 -29.08
C THR A 450 37.84 0.12 -28.59
N ILE A 451 36.87 -0.80 -28.47
CA ILE A 451 37.10 -2.18 -28.02
C ILE A 451 38.11 -2.89 -28.94
N LEU A 452 37.91 -2.81 -30.26
CA LEU A 452 38.79 -3.46 -31.25
C LEU A 452 40.21 -2.89 -31.23
N SER A 453 40.36 -1.59 -31.00
CA SER A 453 41.68 -0.95 -30.89
C SER A 453 42.41 -1.43 -29.64
N MET A 454 41.77 -1.35 -28.46
CA MET A 454 42.38 -1.78 -27.19
C MET A 454 42.74 -3.27 -27.20
N ALA A 455 41.85 -4.14 -27.69
CA ALA A 455 42.09 -5.58 -27.77
C ALA A 455 43.26 -5.98 -28.69
N ARG A 456 43.65 -5.11 -29.63
CA ARG A 456 44.79 -5.32 -30.55
C ARG A 456 46.12 -4.73 -30.04
N VAL A 457 46.09 -3.86 -29.03
CA VAL A 457 47.31 -3.28 -28.42
C VAL A 457 47.95 -4.28 -27.46
N THR A 458 48.72 -5.22 -28.01
CA THR A 458 49.31 -6.35 -27.27
C THR A 458 50.62 -6.03 -26.54
N THR A 459 51.20 -4.84 -26.71
CA THR A 459 52.60 -4.54 -26.28
C THR A 459 52.81 -3.26 -25.48
N ARG A 460 51.79 -2.39 -25.34
CA ARG A 460 51.87 -1.18 -24.50
C ARG A 460 50.80 -1.21 -23.42
N ARG A 461 51.19 -0.89 -22.19
CA ARG A 461 50.26 -0.66 -21.08
C ARG A 461 49.53 0.66 -21.34
N ILE A 462 48.28 0.56 -21.77
CA ILE A 462 47.40 1.71 -21.98
C ILE A 462 47.21 2.44 -20.63
N ARG A 463 47.41 3.76 -20.61
CA ARG A 463 47.22 4.61 -19.43
C ARG A 463 46.48 5.90 -19.75
N HIS A 464 46.65 6.47 -20.93
CA HIS A 464 45.94 7.66 -21.36
C HIS A 464 45.07 7.38 -22.57
N SER A 465 43.98 8.13 -22.73
CA SER A 465 43.14 8.09 -23.94
C SER A 465 43.90 8.40 -25.25
N SER A 466 45.11 8.97 -25.16
CA SER A 466 46.04 9.20 -26.27
C SER A 466 46.91 8.00 -26.66
N ASP A 467 46.97 6.95 -25.84
CA ASP A 467 47.88 5.81 -26.06
C ASP A 467 47.40 4.85 -27.16
N PHE A 468 46.11 4.94 -27.48
CA PHE A 468 45.47 4.28 -28.61
C PHE A 468 44.62 5.31 -29.38
N GLN A 469 44.11 4.92 -30.55
CA GLN A 469 43.10 5.67 -31.29
C GLN A 469 41.95 4.71 -31.61
N PRO A 470 40.67 5.13 -31.52
CA PRO A 470 39.56 4.31 -32.01
C PRO A 470 39.81 3.89 -33.46
N TYR A 471 39.50 2.63 -33.80
CA TYR A 471 39.64 2.11 -35.15
C TYR A 471 38.80 2.96 -36.13
N GLN A 472 39.46 3.67 -37.06
CA GLN A 472 38.80 4.61 -37.98
C GLN A 472 38.40 3.95 -39.30
N GLY A 473 37.29 4.42 -39.89
CA GLY A 473 36.79 3.89 -41.16
C GLY A 473 36.01 2.58 -41.01
N LEU A 474 35.54 2.26 -39.81
CA LEU A 474 34.72 1.08 -39.56
C LEU A 474 33.39 1.18 -40.34
N ALA A 475 32.81 2.38 -40.43
CA ALA A 475 31.64 2.63 -41.27
C ALA A 475 31.89 2.30 -42.75
N PHE A 476 33.04 2.70 -43.30
CA PHE A 476 33.42 2.37 -44.67
C PHE A 476 33.54 0.85 -44.89
N ILE A 477 34.10 0.11 -43.92
CA ILE A 477 34.20 -1.36 -43.98
C ILE A 477 32.82 -2.01 -43.92
N VAL A 478 31.98 -1.61 -42.95
CA VAL A 478 30.63 -2.15 -42.78
C VAL A 478 29.78 -1.89 -44.03
N GLU A 479 29.74 -0.65 -44.53
CA GLU A 479 28.86 -0.27 -45.64
C GLU A 479 29.34 -0.72 -47.03
N ASN A 480 30.66 -0.80 -47.27
CA ASN A 480 31.18 -1.12 -48.61
C ASN A 480 31.69 -2.56 -48.75
N LYS A 481 31.98 -3.24 -47.63
CA LYS A 481 32.59 -4.58 -47.63
C LYS A 481 31.75 -5.64 -46.94
N LEU A 482 30.92 -5.26 -45.97
CA LEU A 482 30.01 -6.16 -45.25
C LEU A 482 28.51 -5.77 -45.32
N PRO A 483 27.98 -5.12 -46.40
CA PRO A 483 26.62 -4.57 -46.41
C PRO A 483 25.52 -5.64 -46.31
N ASP A 484 25.79 -6.85 -46.79
CA ASP A 484 24.86 -7.98 -46.74
C ASP A 484 24.76 -8.61 -45.33
N LEU A 485 25.65 -8.23 -44.39
CA LEU A 485 25.78 -8.83 -43.05
C LEU A 485 25.59 -7.83 -41.91
N LEU A 486 26.08 -6.59 -42.06
CA LEU A 486 26.06 -5.53 -41.04
C LEU A 486 25.45 -4.23 -41.59
N ARG A 487 24.74 -3.50 -40.73
CA ARG A 487 24.17 -2.18 -41.06
C ARG A 487 24.25 -1.21 -39.87
N PHE A 488 24.30 0.08 -40.19
CA PHE A 488 24.00 1.15 -39.24
C PHE A 488 22.49 1.37 -39.11
N GLN A 489 22.08 1.80 -37.93
CA GLN A 489 20.74 2.33 -37.65
C GLN A 489 20.79 3.86 -37.60
N ASP A 490 19.62 4.51 -37.61
CA ASP A 490 19.47 5.97 -37.57
C ASP A 490 20.09 6.64 -36.32
N ASP A 491 20.50 5.85 -35.32
CA ASP A 491 21.13 6.27 -34.06
C ASP A 491 22.64 5.94 -33.97
N ASP A 492 23.31 5.71 -35.10
CA ASP A 492 24.76 5.44 -35.20
C ASP A 492 25.23 4.09 -34.61
N ARG A 493 24.31 3.13 -34.46
CA ARG A 493 24.62 1.77 -33.94
C ARG A 493 24.76 0.72 -35.04
N VAL A 494 25.79 -0.12 -34.89
CA VAL A 494 26.04 -1.27 -35.76
C VAL A 494 25.22 -2.47 -35.28
N THR A 495 24.47 -3.08 -36.20
CA THR A 495 23.71 -4.31 -35.96
C THR A 495 23.84 -5.27 -37.15
N PHE A 496 23.63 -6.56 -36.90
CA PHE A 496 23.46 -7.54 -37.98
C PHE A 496 22.21 -7.21 -38.81
N VAL A 497 22.29 -7.35 -40.13
CA VAL A 497 21.16 -7.11 -41.05
C VAL A 497 20.02 -8.10 -40.76
N HIS A 498 20.38 -9.36 -40.53
CA HIS A 498 19.49 -10.42 -40.07
C HIS A 498 20.06 -11.07 -38.82
N LEU A 499 19.24 -11.24 -37.78
CA LEU A 499 19.70 -11.86 -36.52
C LEU A 499 20.08 -13.33 -36.69
N SER A 500 19.52 -14.01 -37.70
CA SER A 500 19.90 -15.37 -38.07
C SER A 500 21.38 -15.53 -38.47
N PHE A 501 22.10 -14.45 -38.81
CA PHE A 501 23.55 -14.50 -38.97
C PHE A 501 24.29 -14.55 -37.62
N LYS A 502 23.79 -13.87 -36.59
CA LYS A 502 24.31 -13.98 -35.21
C LYS A 502 24.13 -15.41 -34.70
N ASP A 503 22.95 -16.00 -34.88
CA ASP A 503 22.70 -17.41 -34.52
C ASP A 503 23.64 -18.37 -35.25
N PHE A 504 23.87 -18.14 -36.55
CA PHE A 504 24.82 -18.92 -37.34
C PHE A 504 26.22 -18.85 -36.73
N PHE A 505 26.70 -17.64 -36.42
CA PHE A 505 28.02 -17.40 -35.81
C PHE A 505 28.14 -18.07 -34.43
N GLU A 506 27.13 -17.93 -33.57
CA GLU A 506 27.11 -18.56 -32.23
C GLU A 506 26.92 -20.08 -32.24
N SER A 507 26.31 -20.65 -33.29
CA SER A 507 26.06 -22.10 -33.40
C SER A 507 27.26 -22.95 -33.85
N LYS A 508 28.32 -22.29 -34.32
CA LYS A 508 29.43 -22.90 -35.05
C LYS A 508 30.66 -23.02 -34.16
N ALA A 509 31.05 -24.26 -33.86
CA ALA A 509 32.24 -24.56 -33.04
C ALA A 509 33.55 -23.97 -33.58
N GLU A 510 33.62 -23.69 -34.90
CA GLU A 510 34.75 -22.99 -35.53
C GLU A 510 34.92 -21.52 -35.08
N TYR A 511 33.89 -20.88 -34.50
CA TYR A 511 33.93 -19.51 -33.97
C TYR A 511 33.77 -19.43 -32.43
N GLU A 512 33.77 -20.57 -31.72
CA GLU A 512 33.60 -20.59 -30.26
C GLU A 512 34.74 -19.83 -29.55
N ASP A 513 35.98 -20.05 -30.00
CA ASP A 513 37.17 -19.33 -29.53
C ASP A 513 37.10 -17.84 -29.87
N ASP A 514 36.57 -17.45 -31.04
CA ASP A 514 36.40 -16.04 -31.44
C ASP A 514 35.38 -15.32 -30.55
N ILE A 515 34.24 -15.96 -30.24
CA ILE A 515 33.20 -15.40 -29.36
C ILE A 515 33.72 -15.25 -27.93
N GLU A 516 34.47 -16.24 -27.46
CA GLU A 516 35.12 -16.18 -26.14
C GLU A 516 36.18 -15.09 -26.09
N TRP A 517 37.00 -14.94 -27.15
CA TRP A 517 37.89 -13.80 -27.32
C TRP A 517 37.13 -12.47 -27.30
N GLY A 518 36.04 -12.34 -28.05
CA GLY A 518 35.22 -11.11 -28.10
C GLY A 518 34.68 -10.71 -26.74
N ARG A 519 34.15 -11.66 -25.96
CA ARG A 519 33.73 -11.42 -24.56
C ARG A 519 34.92 -11.05 -23.65
N GLN A 520 36.10 -11.66 -23.80
CA GLN A 520 37.31 -11.27 -23.02
C GLN A 520 37.79 -9.87 -23.40
N ALA A 521 37.78 -9.55 -24.70
CA ALA A 521 38.14 -8.26 -25.26
C ALA A 521 37.25 -7.14 -24.72
N ILE A 522 35.93 -7.33 -24.67
CA ILE A 522 35.01 -6.34 -24.10
C ILE A 522 35.23 -6.21 -22.59
N ALA A 523 35.30 -7.31 -21.84
CA ALA A 523 35.52 -7.27 -20.39
C ALA A 523 36.82 -6.53 -20.03
N ARG A 524 37.93 -6.88 -20.68
CA ARG A 524 39.24 -6.24 -20.50
C ARG A 524 39.21 -4.77 -20.92
N SER A 525 38.69 -4.46 -22.10
CA SER A 525 38.62 -3.07 -22.59
C SER A 525 37.79 -2.18 -21.68
N CYS A 526 36.67 -2.67 -21.14
CA CYS A 526 35.87 -1.93 -20.16
C CYS A 526 36.69 -1.61 -18.89
N LEU A 527 37.42 -2.57 -18.33
CA LEU A 527 38.23 -2.36 -17.13
C LEU A 527 39.43 -1.44 -17.39
N GLU A 528 40.19 -1.69 -18.45
CA GLU A 528 41.35 -0.87 -18.84
C GLU A 528 40.96 0.58 -19.18
N TYR A 529 39.82 0.79 -19.86
CA TYR A 529 39.33 2.13 -20.20
C TYR A 529 38.87 2.91 -18.96
N ILE A 530 38.37 2.21 -17.94
CA ILE A 530 38.02 2.80 -16.66
C ILE A 530 39.28 3.20 -15.86
N GLN A 531 40.41 2.50 -16.04
CA GLN A 531 41.69 2.79 -15.39
C GLN A 531 42.52 3.92 -16.04
N LEU A 532 42.00 4.61 -17.06
CA LEU A 532 42.76 5.66 -17.76
C LEU A 532 43.14 6.82 -16.82
N ASP A 533 44.43 7.06 -16.62
CA ASP A 533 45.02 8.11 -15.78
C ASP A 533 44.41 9.50 -16.08
N ASP A 534 44.14 9.82 -17.36
CA ASP A 534 43.50 11.09 -17.69
C ASP A 534 42.02 11.13 -17.29
N LEU A 535 41.24 10.06 -17.52
CA LEU A 535 39.87 9.93 -17.02
C LEU A 535 39.82 10.06 -15.48
N LEU A 536 40.73 9.41 -14.76
CA LEU A 536 40.81 9.49 -13.29
C LEU A 536 41.22 10.88 -12.80
N VAL A 537 42.13 11.57 -13.51
CA VAL A 537 42.50 12.97 -13.23
C VAL A 537 41.34 13.94 -13.50
N TYR A 538 40.51 13.69 -14.51
CA TYR A 538 39.27 14.46 -14.70
C TYR A 538 38.23 14.14 -13.62
N GLY A 539 38.05 12.86 -13.27
CA GLY A 539 37.14 12.42 -12.20
C GLY A 539 37.44 13.07 -10.84
N LYS A 540 38.72 13.22 -10.48
CA LYS A 540 39.15 13.91 -9.24
C LYS A 540 38.82 15.41 -9.19
N ARG A 541 38.37 16.04 -10.29
CA ARG A 541 37.97 17.46 -10.33
C ARG A 541 36.46 17.58 -10.05
N THR A 542 36.12 18.10 -8.87
CA THR A 542 34.75 18.22 -8.34
C THR A 542 33.81 19.19 -9.10
N THR A 543 34.25 19.78 -10.21
CA THR A 543 33.53 20.87 -10.92
C THR A 543 33.02 20.51 -12.32
N LEU A 544 33.32 19.32 -12.84
CA LEU A 544 32.92 18.92 -14.20
C LEU A 544 31.49 18.39 -14.22
N LYS A 545 30.71 18.75 -15.25
CA LYS A 545 29.38 18.17 -15.41
C LYS A 545 29.51 16.78 -16.04
N PRO A 546 28.66 15.82 -15.66
CA PRO A 546 28.72 14.47 -16.20
C PRO A 546 28.64 14.38 -17.73
N LYS A 547 27.79 15.20 -18.34
CA LYS A 547 27.67 15.26 -19.81
C LYS A 547 28.98 15.70 -20.50
N GLU A 548 29.78 16.56 -19.86
CA GLU A 548 31.09 16.98 -20.35
C GLU A 548 32.13 15.85 -20.30
N LEU A 549 31.91 14.83 -19.46
CA LEU A 549 32.69 13.59 -19.42
C LEU A 549 32.21 12.60 -20.48
N GLU A 550 30.90 12.45 -20.69
CA GLU A 550 30.32 11.58 -21.72
C GLU A 550 30.64 12.07 -23.15
N ASP A 551 30.56 13.38 -23.39
CA ASP A 551 30.93 14.01 -24.67
C ASP A 551 32.41 13.80 -25.00
N ARG A 552 33.27 13.67 -23.98
CA ARG A 552 34.74 13.52 -24.09
C ARG A 552 35.21 12.06 -24.12
N PHE A 553 34.60 11.20 -23.32
CA PHE A 553 34.95 9.79 -23.16
C PHE A 553 33.77 8.92 -23.60
N ARG A 554 33.55 8.85 -24.92
CA ARG A 554 32.35 8.27 -25.54
C ARG A 554 32.05 6.81 -25.13
N PHE A 555 33.08 6.02 -24.79
CA PHE A 555 32.93 4.63 -24.34
C PHE A 555 32.70 4.49 -22.82
N PHE A 556 32.90 5.55 -22.03
CA PHE A 556 32.75 5.54 -20.57
C PHE A 556 31.35 5.09 -20.10
N PRO A 557 30.22 5.54 -20.68
CA PRO A 557 28.90 5.07 -20.29
C PRO A 557 28.74 3.55 -20.46
N TYR A 558 29.17 2.99 -21.60
CA TYR A 558 29.12 1.55 -21.83
C TYR A 558 29.98 0.78 -20.82
N ALA A 559 31.24 1.19 -20.64
CA ALA A 559 32.17 0.53 -19.75
C ALA A 559 31.66 0.55 -18.30
N ARG A 560 31.17 1.70 -17.83
CA ARG A 560 30.59 1.88 -16.50
C ARG A 560 29.36 0.98 -16.29
N ASP A 561 28.41 1.00 -17.23
CA ASP A 561 27.09 0.37 -17.03
C ASP A 561 27.08 -1.13 -17.36
N HIS A 562 28.05 -1.64 -18.12
CA HIS A 562 28.08 -3.04 -18.58
C HIS A 562 29.32 -3.84 -18.15
N SER A 563 30.38 -3.24 -17.58
CA SER A 563 31.56 -3.99 -17.10
C SER A 563 31.22 -5.16 -16.16
N ILE A 564 30.31 -4.95 -15.21
CA ILE A 564 29.85 -6.01 -14.29
C ILE A 564 29.09 -7.13 -15.04
N TRP A 565 28.35 -6.81 -16.12
CA TRP A 565 27.72 -7.84 -16.95
C TRP A 565 28.76 -8.72 -17.65
N HIS A 566 29.80 -8.09 -18.21
CA HIS A 566 30.88 -8.78 -18.92
C HIS A 566 31.78 -9.62 -18.01
N ILE A 567 32.14 -9.13 -16.82
CA ILE A 567 32.96 -9.89 -15.87
C ILE A 567 32.20 -11.10 -15.29
N ASN A 568 30.87 -11.02 -15.17
CA ASN A 568 30.05 -12.14 -14.70
C ASN A 568 29.96 -13.30 -15.71
N ALA A 569 30.30 -13.08 -16.97
CA ALA A 569 30.44 -14.12 -17.98
C ALA A 569 31.79 -14.87 -17.89
N ARG A 570 32.61 -14.60 -16.87
CA ARG A 570 33.96 -15.17 -16.69
C ARG A 570 34.05 -16.06 -15.43
N PRO A 571 34.86 -17.14 -15.45
CA PRO A 571 35.23 -17.86 -14.24
C PRO A 571 35.82 -16.93 -13.18
N VAL A 572 35.59 -17.22 -11.90
CA VAL A 572 36.09 -16.38 -10.78
C VAL A 572 37.61 -16.51 -10.62
N GLU A 573 38.19 -17.58 -11.16
CA GLU A 573 39.63 -17.84 -11.30
C GLU A 573 40.32 -16.98 -12.38
N ASP A 574 39.56 -16.30 -13.24
CA ASP A 574 40.11 -15.49 -14.33
C ASP A 574 40.88 -14.27 -13.76
N PRO A 575 42.12 -13.98 -14.21
CA PRO A 575 42.87 -12.77 -13.84
C PRO A 575 42.10 -11.45 -14.01
N LEU A 576 41.07 -11.41 -14.85
CA LEU A 576 40.16 -10.26 -14.96
C LEU A 576 39.45 -9.92 -13.64
N TRP A 577 39.24 -10.86 -12.71
CA TRP A 577 38.69 -10.57 -11.39
C TRP A 577 39.70 -9.83 -10.48
N LEU A 578 41.01 -10.03 -10.67
CA LEU A 578 42.04 -9.23 -10.01
C LEU A 578 42.05 -7.81 -10.60
N LEU A 579 42.02 -7.69 -11.93
CA LEU A 579 41.91 -6.39 -12.60
C LEU A 579 40.63 -5.64 -12.21
N PHE A 580 39.52 -6.35 -11.98
CA PHE A 580 38.29 -5.76 -11.46
C PHE A 580 38.44 -5.25 -10.02
N ALA A 581 39.11 -6.00 -9.14
CA ALA A 581 39.44 -5.54 -7.78
C ALA A 581 40.35 -4.29 -7.79
N ASP A 582 41.41 -4.29 -8.61
CA ASP A 582 42.26 -3.11 -8.85
C ASP A 582 41.45 -1.90 -9.33
N THR A 583 40.54 -2.12 -10.30
CA THR A 583 39.68 -1.06 -10.87
C THR A 583 38.64 -0.54 -9.89
N ALA A 584 38.20 -1.38 -8.95
CA ALA A 584 37.24 -1.01 -7.92
C ALA A 584 37.90 -0.18 -6.81
N GLY A 585 39.15 -0.50 -6.43
CA GLY A 585 39.91 0.08 -5.31
C GLY A 585 40.49 1.48 -5.55
N GLU A 586 41.80 1.65 -5.32
CA GLU A 586 42.48 2.95 -5.30
C GLU A 586 42.27 3.81 -6.57
N GLY A 587 41.36 4.77 -6.47
CA GLY A 587 41.20 5.85 -7.44
C GLY A 587 40.34 5.54 -8.65
N GLY A 588 39.68 4.38 -8.73
CA GLY A 588 38.70 4.05 -9.76
C GLY A 588 37.41 4.89 -9.66
N PRO A 589 36.51 4.83 -10.66
CA PRO A 589 35.29 5.65 -10.67
C PRO A 589 34.30 5.25 -9.57
N PHE A 590 34.44 4.05 -9.00
CA PHE A 590 33.57 3.53 -7.95
C PHE A 590 33.92 4.10 -6.57
N THR A 591 35.18 4.49 -6.33
CA THR A 591 35.66 5.11 -5.08
C THR A 591 35.78 6.63 -5.15
N LEU A 592 35.66 7.24 -6.34
CA LEU A 592 35.73 8.69 -6.55
C LEU A 592 34.41 9.41 -6.20
N PRO A 593 34.37 10.33 -5.21
CA PRO A 593 33.13 10.94 -4.70
C PRO A 593 32.30 11.76 -5.70
N SER A 594 32.91 12.17 -6.82
CA SER A 594 32.29 12.94 -7.91
C SER A 594 31.41 12.08 -8.82
N PHE A 595 31.72 10.80 -8.98
CA PHE A 595 30.90 9.88 -9.76
C PHE A 595 29.76 9.29 -8.90
N SER A 596 30.06 8.85 -7.68
CA SER A 596 29.10 8.15 -6.81
C SER A 596 27.94 9.01 -6.29
N ASN A 597 28.14 10.31 -6.02
CA ASN A 597 27.09 11.17 -5.46
C ASN A 597 26.06 11.70 -6.47
N THR A 598 26.34 11.63 -7.76
CA THR A 598 25.45 12.18 -8.81
C THR A 598 24.92 11.14 -9.79
N TRP A 599 25.53 9.95 -9.87
CA TRP A 599 25.16 8.90 -10.82
C TRP A 599 24.79 7.64 -10.06
N SER A 600 23.50 7.56 -9.72
CA SER A 600 22.93 6.37 -9.08
C SER A 600 23.09 5.15 -10.00
N ILE A 601 23.74 4.10 -9.50
CA ILE A 601 23.97 2.81 -10.19
C ILE A 601 22.64 2.08 -10.53
N THR A 602 21.51 2.60 -10.06
CA THR A 602 20.14 2.06 -10.21
C THR A 602 19.62 1.86 -11.64
N ASN A 603 20.29 2.40 -12.67
CA ASN A 603 19.83 2.28 -14.07
C ASN A 603 20.41 1.08 -14.84
N ILE A 604 21.15 0.18 -14.20
CA ILE A 604 21.45 -1.13 -14.78
C ILE A 604 20.21 -2.02 -14.62
N GLY A 605 19.45 -2.18 -15.71
CA GLY A 605 18.24 -2.99 -15.76
C GLY A 605 18.48 -4.44 -15.35
N GLY A 606 18.08 -4.79 -14.12
CA GLY A 606 18.17 -6.16 -13.58
C GLY A 606 19.50 -6.47 -12.88
N ASN A 607 19.48 -6.51 -11.54
CA ASN A 607 20.55 -7.02 -10.66
C ASN A 607 21.92 -6.30 -10.68
N GLY A 608 22.06 -5.09 -11.24
CA GLY A 608 23.28 -4.28 -11.13
C GLY A 608 23.41 -3.59 -9.77
N GLY A 609 24.22 -4.16 -8.88
CA GLY A 609 24.65 -3.53 -7.62
C GLY A 609 26.09 -3.01 -7.70
N SER A 610 26.60 -2.41 -6.62
CA SER A 610 28.03 -2.11 -6.50
C SER A 610 28.88 -3.39 -6.57
N PRO A 611 30.20 -3.30 -6.86
CA PRO A 611 31.11 -4.42 -6.83
C PRO A 611 31.02 -5.32 -5.58
N LEU A 612 31.07 -4.73 -4.38
CA LEU A 612 30.98 -5.49 -3.13
C LEU A 612 29.54 -5.99 -2.85
N GLN A 613 28.50 -5.26 -3.24
CA GLN A 613 27.12 -5.77 -3.21
C GLN A 613 26.95 -7.01 -4.11
N HIS A 614 27.57 -7.03 -5.28
CA HIS A 614 27.55 -8.19 -6.17
C HIS A 614 28.25 -9.39 -5.51
N ILE A 615 29.47 -9.20 -4.98
CA ILE A 615 30.23 -10.26 -4.28
C ILE A 615 29.40 -10.86 -3.14
N LEU A 616 28.78 -10.03 -2.31
CA LEU A 616 27.96 -10.48 -1.18
C LEU A 616 26.68 -11.22 -1.60
N ARG A 617 26.07 -10.85 -2.75
CA ARG A 617 24.78 -11.40 -3.20
C ARG A 617 24.86 -12.57 -4.18
N LYS A 618 25.96 -12.73 -4.92
CA LYS A 618 26.06 -13.68 -6.05
C LYS A 618 27.22 -14.66 -5.95
N VAL A 619 28.35 -14.28 -5.38
CA VAL A 619 29.50 -15.18 -5.21
C VAL A 619 29.25 -16.10 -4.01
N THR A 620 29.67 -17.36 -4.07
CA THR A 620 29.55 -18.33 -2.96
C THR A 620 30.86 -18.47 -2.17
N ALA A 621 30.77 -18.99 -0.94
CA ALA A 621 31.95 -19.36 -0.15
C ALA A 621 32.70 -20.55 -0.81
N PRO A 622 34.04 -20.63 -0.70
CA PRO A 622 34.95 -19.71 0.01
C PRO A 622 35.39 -18.48 -0.82
N LYS A 623 35.11 -18.45 -2.13
CA LYS A 623 35.61 -17.41 -3.05
C LYS A 623 35.14 -16.00 -2.66
N LYS A 624 33.92 -15.86 -2.13
CA LYS A 624 33.39 -14.62 -1.53
C LYS A 624 34.40 -13.98 -0.58
N PHE A 625 34.98 -14.76 0.34
CA PHE A 625 35.90 -14.27 1.35
C PHE A 625 37.28 -13.89 0.79
N GLN A 626 37.72 -14.57 -0.28
CA GLN A 626 38.95 -14.21 -0.99
C GLN A 626 38.80 -12.87 -1.71
N LEU A 627 37.68 -12.64 -2.40
CA LEU A 627 37.40 -11.37 -3.07
C LEU A 627 37.23 -10.22 -2.07
N ILE A 628 36.54 -10.41 -0.94
CA ILE A 628 36.42 -9.37 0.11
C ILE A 628 37.80 -8.96 0.64
N ARG A 629 38.70 -9.93 0.90
CA ARG A 629 40.09 -9.63 1.30
C ARG A 629 40.87 -8.89 0.22
N LYS A 630 40.69 -9.24 -1.05
CA LYS A 630 41.31 -8.50 -2.16
C LYS A 630 40.82 -7.06 -2.23
N PHE A 631 39.52 -6.84 -2.04
CA PHE A 631 38.95 -5.49 -2.03
C PHE A 631 39.56 -4.62 -0.92
N ASP A 632 39.76 -5.17 0.28
CA ASP A 632 40.49 -4.52 1.37
C ASP A 632 41.98 -4.26 1.03
N GLU A 633 42.70 -5.28 0.53
CA GLU A 633 44.11 -5.16 0.11
C GLU A 633 44.34 -4.08 -0.96
N HIS A 634 43.32 -3.79 -1.79
CA HIS A 634 43.33 -2.76 -2.84
C HIS A 634 42.64 -1.44 -2.44
N GLY A 635 42.31 -1.25 -1.14
CA GLY A 635 41.82 0.02 -0.60
C GLY A 635 40.36 0.36 -0.96
N TYR A 636 39.50 -0.62 -1.19
CA TYR A 636 38.08 -0.42 -1.45
C TYR A 636 37.32 0.03 -0.18
N ASP A 637 36.31 0.89 -0.34
CA ASP A 637 35.42 1.30 0.75
C ASP A 637 34.47 0.15 1.15
N LEU A 638 34.85 -0.62 2.17
CA LEU A 638 34.03 -1.70 2.75
C LEU A 638 32.74 -1.20 3.42
N ASP A 639 32.63 0.10 3.70
CA ASP A 639 31.45 0.74 4.26
C ASP A 639 30.57 1.40 3.18
N GLU A 640 30.82 1.19 1.89
CA GLU A 640 30.13 1.87 0.78
C GLU A 640 28.59 2.02 0.96
N LYS A 641 28.06 3.21 0.64
CA LYS A 641 26.64 3.50 0.83
C LYS A 641 25.79 2.95 -0.33
N TRP A 642 24.87 2.04 -0.01
CA TRP A 642 23.90 1.48 -0.96
C TRP A 642 22.59 2.29 -0.99
N SER A 643 21.69 1.92 -1.90
CA SER A 643 20.32 2.47 -1.92
C SER A 643 19.56 2.10 -0.65
N ASP A 644 18.65 2.98 -0.24
CA ASP A 644 17.87 2.80 1.00
C ASP A 644 17.01 1.52 0.96
N ASP A 645 16.58 1.10 -0.23
CA ASP A 645 15.82 -0.14 -0.47
C ASP A 645 16.62 -1.43 -0.27
N THR A 646 17.96 -1.37 -0.19
CA THR A 646 18.85 -2.55 -0.15
C THR A 646 19.63 -2.71 1.15
N CYS A 647 19.08 -2.21 2.26
CA CYS A 647 19.67 -2.27 3.60
C CYS A 647 20.94 -1.43 3.80
N GLY A 648 21.10 -0.32 3.06
CA GLY A 648 21.96 0.81 3.43
C GLY A 648 23.47 0.65 3.24
N ARG A 649 24.10 -0.44 3.71
CA ARG A 649 25.56 -0.70 3.65
C ARG A 649 25.89 -2.21 3.65
N PRO A 650 27.09 -2.63 3.20
CA PRO A 650 27.54 -4.03 3.17
C PRO A 650 27.36 -4.80 4.48
N LEU A 651 27.88 -4.25 5.60
CA LEU A 651 27.79 -4.89 6.92
C LEU A 651 26.33 -4.99 7.40
N GLN A 652 25.53 -3.93 7.20
CA GLN A 652 24.11 -3.91 7.59
C GLN A 652 23.27 -4.93 6.81
N TYR A 653 23.56 -5.11 5.51
CA TYR A 653 22.99 -6.21 4.73
C TYR A 653 23.38 -7.57 5.31
N CYS A 654 24.67 -7.82 5.55
CA CYS A 654 25.11 -9.10 6.11
C CYS A 654 24.46 -9.39 7.48
N CYS A 655 24.42 -8.42 8.40
CA CYS A 655 23.75 -8.57 9.70
C CYS A 655 22.24 -8.84 9.58
N SER A 656 21.55 -8.17 8.65
CA SER A 656 20.09 -8.34 8.44
C SER A 656 19.71 -9.74 7.97
N TRP A 657 20.62 -10.42 7.25
CA TRP A 657 20.38 -11.72 6.60
C TRP A 657 21.18 -12.89 7.21
N ALA A 658 22.08 -12.64 8.17
CA ALA A 658 22.96 -13.63 8.79
C ALA A 658 22.24 -14.84 9.41
N GLY A 659 21.02 -14.67 9.93
CA GLY A 659 20.22 -15.77 10.47
C GLY A 659 19.66 -16.73 9.40
N ASN A 660 19.55 -16.28 8.14
CA ASN A 660 19.05 -17.09 7.04
C ASN A 660 20.17 -17.71 6.20
N PHE A 661 21.36 -17.10 6.19
CA PHE A 661 22.47 -17.42 5.29
C PHE A 661 23.81 -17.47 6.06
N PRO A 662 24.35 -18.67 6.35
CA PRO A 662 25.58 -18.81 7.14
C PRO A 662 26.81 -18.12 6.55
N ASP A 663 26.91 -18.05 5.22
CA ASP A 663 27.98 -17.37 4.50
C ASP A 663 27.92 -15.84 4.66
N LEU A 664 26.73 -15.27 4.92
CA LEU A 664 26.58 -13.85 5.25
C LEU A 664 26.96 -13.54 6.71
N LYS A 665 26.77 -14.49 7.64
CA LYS A 665 27.34 -14.39 9.00
C LYS A 665 28.87 -14.34 8.94
N GLU A 666 29.48 -15.26 8.21
CA GLU A 666 30.94 -15.29 8.02
C GLU A 666 31.45 -14.05 7.27
N ALA A 667 30.72 -13.55 6.28
CA ALA A 667 31.04 -12.30 5.61
C ALA A 667 30.95 -11.08 6.56
N ALA A 668 29.94 -11.00 7.44
CA ALA A 668 29.85 -9.94 8.45
C ALA A 668 31.05 -9.94 9.41
N LEU A 669 31.43 -11.13 9.90
CA LEU A 669 32.60 -11.28 10.77
C LEU A 669 33.90 -10.91 10.06
N LEU A 670 34.03 -11.25 8.76
CA LEU A 670 35.17 -10.85 7.95
C LEU A 670 35.21 -9.32 7.74
N LEU A 671 34.10 -8.68 7.37
CA LEU A 671 34.02 -7.24 7.19
C LEU A 671 34.41 -6.48 8.48
N LEU A 672 33.93 -6.94 9.64
CA LEU A 672 34.35 -6.40 10.95
C LEU A 672 35.85 -6.58 11.20
N ALA A 673 36.41 -7.76 10.89
CA ALA A 673 37.84 -8.02 11.06
C ALA A 673 38.74 -7.19 10.12
N LEU A 674 38.18 -6.70 9.00
CA LEU A 674 38.83 -5.77 8.05
C LEU A 674 38.50 -4.29 8.36
N GLY A 675 37.80 -4.00 9.46
CA GLY A 675 37.58 -2.63 9.94
C GLY A 675 36.32 -1.91 9.45
N ALA A 676 35.35 -2.62 8.84
CA ALA A 676 34.05 -2.05 8.50
C ALA A 676 33.31 -1.54 9.75
N ASN A 677 32.69 -0.36 9.67
CA ASN A 677 32.15 0.34 10.84
C ASN A 677 30.79 -0.23 11.28
N PRO A 678 30.68 -0.82 12.48
CA PRO A 678 29.44 -1.42 12.99
C PRO A 678 28.31 -0.40 13.24
N SER A 679 28.62 0.90 13.32
CA SER A 679 27.68 1.97 13.67
C SER A 679 27.18 2.78 12.46
N LEU A 680 27.52 2.36 11.23
CA LEU A 680 27.02 3.01 10.02
C LEU A 680 25.95 2.15 9.31
N PRO A 681 24.88 2.77 8.74
CA PRO A 681 24.42 4.15 8.85
C PRO A 681 23.33 4.36 9.92
N SER A 682 23.26 5.58 10.47
CA SER A 682 22.31 6.01 11.52
C SER A 682 20.83 6.17 11.09
N ARG A 683 20.33 5.37 10.12
CA ARG A 683 18.91 5.43 9.72
C ARG A 683 18.07 4.54 10.66
N PRO A 684 16.88 5.00 11.10
CA PRO A 684 16.26 4.56 12.37
C PRO A 684 15.58 3.18 12.35
N HIS A 685 15.92 2.27 11.41
CA HIS A 685 15.12 1.06 11.17
C HIS A 685 15.72 -0.25 11.67
N ARG A 686 17.04 -0.28 12.01
CA ARG A 686 17.76 -1.28 12.84
C ARG A 686 19.27 -1.01 12.78
N THR A 687 19.94 -0.91 13.92
CA THR A 687 21.41 -0.96 14.00
C THR A 687 21.91 -2.38 13.70
N ASN A 688 23.20 -2.53 13.40
CA ASN A 688 23.79 -3.84 13.09
C ASN A 688 23.71 -4.81 14.28
N ILE A 689 23.90 -4.30 15.51
CA ILE A 689 23.73 -5.06 16.75
C ILE A 689 22.26 -5.44 17.00
N GLN A 690 21.31 -4.56 16.67
CA GLN A 690 19.88 -4.88 16.73
C GLN A 690 19.50 -5.98 15.73
N ALA A 691 20.03 -5.93 14.50
CA ALA A 691 19.80 -6.96 13.49
C ALA A 691 20.36 -8.32 13.91
N ALA A 692 21.54 -8.37 14.53
CA ALA A 692 22.11 -9.60 15.08
C ALA A 692 21.27 -10.15 16.26
N LEU A 693 20.76 -9.27 17.13
CA LEU A 693 19.88 -9.62 18.24
C LEU A 693 18.51 -10.17 17.75
N ASP A 694 17.87 -9.49 16.81
CA ASP A 694 16.57 -9.89 16.22
C ASP A 694 16.62 -11.24 15.46
N LYS A 695 17.83 -11.68 15.10
CA LYS A 695 18.11 -12.95 14.42
C LYS A 695 18.75 -14.00 15.32
N GLU A 696 18.95 -13.69 16.61
CA GLU A 696 19.60 -14.55 17.61
C GLU A 696 20.99 -15.07 17.19
N VAL A 697 21.73 -14.32 16.36
CA VAL A 697 23.06 -14.71 15.86
C VAL A 697 24.13 -14.27 16.87
N TRP A 698 24.20 -15.00 17.98
CA TRP A 698 25.00 -14.62 19.15
C TRP A 698 26.50 -14.38 18.88
N ASP A 699 27.15 -15.18 18.03
CA ASP A 699 28.58 -14.96 17.72
C ASP A 699 28.83 -13.62 17.01
N LEU A 700 27.88 -13.20 16.15
CA LEU A 700 27.94 -11.92 15.45
C LEU A 700 27.56 -10.76 16.38
N TYR A 701 26.58 -10.97 17.26
CA TYR A 701 26.27 -10.03 18.34
C TYR A 701 27.49 -9.78 19.22
N ASP A 702 28.18 -10.83 19.67
CA ASP A 702 29.36 -10.72 20.54
C ASP A 702 30.54 -10.05 19.84
N ALA A 703 30.71 -10.28 18.52
CA ALA A 703 31.72 -9.60 17.71
C ALA A 703 31.42 -8.09 17.55
N LEU A 704 30.16 -7.73 17.26
CA LEU A 704 29.71 -6.34 17.19
C LEU A 704 29.83 -5.64 18.55
N PHE A 705 29.41 -6.30 19.62
CA PHE A 705 29.43 -5.76 20.99
C PHE A 705 30.84 -5.44 21.47
N ARG A 706 31.84 -6.27 21.14
CA ARG A 706 33.25 -6.05 21.52
C ARG A 706 34.00 -5.10 20.58
N HIS A 707 33.40 -4.64 19.48
CA HIS A 707 34.08 -3.79 18.52
C HIS A 707 34.14 -2.33 19.02
N PRO A 708 35.32 -1.67 19.04
CA PRO A 708 35.51 -0.37 19.70
C PRO A 708 34.78 0.80 19.01
N MET A 709 34.26 0.61 17.80
CA MET A 709 33.49 1.62 17.05
C MET A 709 31.97 1.48 17.23
N THR A 710 31.48 0.51 18.00
CA THR A 710 30.04 0.27 18.20
C THR A 710 29.43 1.32 19.13
N ASP A 711 28.45 2.07 18.64
CA ASP A 711 27.67 3.02 19.44
C ASP A 711 26.40 2.35 19.99
N PHE A 712 26.25 2.40 21.31
CA PHE A 712 25.09 1.87 22.04
C PHE A 712 24.00 2.93 22.29
N ARG A 713 24.27 4.20 21.94
CA ARG A 713 23.35 5.34 22.13
C ARG A 713 22.33 5.50 21.01
N ASP A 714 22.54 4.81 19.89
CA ASP A 714 21.63 4.78 18.74
C ASP A 714 20.20 4.38 19.15
N ARG A 715 19.22 5.01 18.51
CA ARG A 715 17.79 4.81 18.78
C ARG A 715 17.05 4.27 17.56
N ASP A 716 16.11 3.35 17.79
CA ASP A 716 15.21 2.86 16.75
C ASP A 716 14.08 3.88 16.41
N ALA A 717 13.21 3.53 15.47
CA ALA A 717 12.08 4.37 15.04
C ALA A 717 11.04 4.67 16.14
N VAL A 718 11.04 3.89 17.24
CA VAL A 718 10.22 4.11 18.44
C VAL A 718 11.03 4.86 19.52
N GLY A 719 12.22 5.35 19.16
CA GLY A 719 13.10 6.11 20.03
C GLY A 719 13.87 5.24 21.03
N ARG A 720 13.89 3.91 20.87
CA ARG A 720 14.49 2.99 21.85
C ARG A 720 16.00 2.87 21.69
N PRO A 721 16.80 3.19 22.74
CA PRO A 721 18.19 2.78 22.83
C PRO A 721 18.37 1.26 22.67
N VAL A 722 19.59 0.84 22.28
CA VAL A 722 19.98 -0.58 22.18
C VAL A 722 19.66 -1.36 23.48
N LEU A 723 19.85 -0.73 24.64
CA LEU A 723 19.59 -1.31 25.95
C LEU A 723 18.14 -1.81 26.12
N HIS A 724 17.12 -1.10 25.63
CA HIS A 724 15.71 -1.53 25.72
C HIS A 724 15.48 -2.85 25.00
N SER A 725 16.05 -3.00 23.81
CA SER A 725 15.92 -4.23 23.02
C SER A 725 16.70 -5.40 23.63
N VAL A 726 17.91 -5.14 24.14
CA VAL A 726 18.72 -6.15 24.84
C VAL A 726 18.02 -6.61 26.11
N VAL A 727 17.46 -5.69 26.92
CA VAL A 727 16.62 -6.00 28.09
C VAL A 727 15.37 -6.80 27.72
N ARG A 728 14.74 -6.52 26.57
CA ARG A 728 13.56 -7.26 26.10
C ARG A 728 13.87 -8.71 25.70
N ALA A 729 14.98 -8.96 24.99
CA ALA A 729 15.20 -10.23 24.28
C ALA A 729 16.49 -11.00 24.65
N ALA A 730 17.59 -10.34 25.03
CA ALA A 730 18.88 -11.00 25.19
C ALA A 730 18.98 -11.85 26.47
N PRO A 731 19.76 -12.95 26.51
CA PRO A 731 20.05 -13.70 27.73
C PRO A 731 20.62 -12.83 28.85
N VAL A 732 20.30 -13.14 30.11
CA VAL A 732 20.61 -12.29 31.28
C VAL A 732 22.10 -11.89 31.35
N GLY A 733 23.03 -12.81 31.07
CA GLY A 733 24.46 -12.51 31.06
C GLY A 733 24.85 -11.38 30.08
N ARG A 734 24.27 -11.33 28.88
CA ARG A 734 24.52 -10.25 27.90
C ARG A 734 23.84 -8.94 28.28
N VAL A 735 22.77 -8.99 29.08
CA VAL A 735 22.16 -7.78 29.65
C VAL A 735 23.10 -7.19 30.72
N ILE A 736 23.69 -8.04 31.57
CA ILE A 736 24.70 -7.62 32.56
C ILE A 736 25.93 -7.02 31.86
N GLU A 737 26.50 -7.70 30.86
CA GLU A 737 27.65 -7.19 30.10
C GLU A 737 27.38 -5.79 29.50
N LEU A 738 26.18 -5.54 28.96
CA LEU A 738 25.82 -4.21 28.44
C LEU A 738 25.61 -3.18 29.55
N ILE A 739 25.04 -3.56 30.70
CA ILE A 739 24.90 -2.68 31.87
C ILE A 739 26.29 -2.26 32.38
N ASP A 740 27.24 -3.18 32.47
CA ASP A 740 28.61 -2.90 32.92
C ASP A 740 29.34 -1.94 31.95
N VAL A 741 29.18 -2.13 30.64
CA VAL A 741 29.71 -1.22 29.60
C VAL A 741 29.05 0.17 29.65
N LEU A 742 27.77 0.23 30.02
CA LEU A 742 26.99 1.47 30.14
C LEU A 742 26.98 2.06 31.57
N ALA A 743 27.82 1.58 32.50
CA ALA A 743 27.78 1.99 33.91
C ALA A 743 28.06 3.49 34.15
N GLU A 744 28.70 4.19 33.21
CA GLU A 744 28.91 5.65 33.24
C GLU A 744 27.81 6.44 32.48
N SER A 745 26.82 5.76 31.90
CA SER A 745 25.72 6.35 31.12
C SER A 745 24.39 6.29 31.88
N ASP A 746 23.44 7.13 31.47
CA ASP A 746 22.08 7.12 32.02
C ASP A 746 21.32 5.84 31.59
N LEU A 747 21.10 4.93 32.54
CA LEU A 747 20.34 3.69 32.34
C LEU A 747 18.81 3.91 32.40
N SER A 748 18.34 5.15 32.57
CA SER A 748 16.94 5.52 32.74
C SER A 748 16.33 6.24 31.54
N LEU A 749 17.05 6.31 30.41
CA LEU A 749 16.57 6.90 29.16
C LEU A 749 15.19 6.34 28.74
N GLN A 750 14.25 7.23 28.43
CA GLN A 750 12.91 6.85 27.97
C GLN A 750 12.85 6.66 26.43
N ASP A 751 11.99 5.76 25.95
CA ASP A 751 11.56 5.67 24.55
C ASP A 751 10.38 6.63 24.26
N HIS A 752 9.84 6.66 23.04
CA HIS A 752 8.72 7.55 22.69
C HIS A 752 7.43 7.27 23.48
N ASN A 753 7.31 6.12 24.14
CA ASN A 753 6.17 5.76 25.01
C ASN A 753 6.44 6.07 26.50
N GLY A 754 7.58 6.69 26.83
CA GLY A 754 8.01 6.94 28.20
C GLY A 754 8.63 5.71 28.89
N TYR A 755 8.86 4.59 28.19
CA TYR A 755 9.40 3.39 28.83
C TYR A 755 10.90 3.54 29.06
N THR A 756 11.34 3.40 30.32
CA THR A 756 12.75 3.15 30.66
C THR A 756 13.10 1.66 30.46
N PRO A 757 14.39 1.26 30.42
CA PRO A 757 14.76 -0.16 30.37
C PRO A 757 14.13 -0.99 31.50
N LEU A 758 13.96 -0.40 32.69
CA LEU A 758 13.27 -1.05 33.81
C LEU A 758 11.79 -1.32 33.50
N HIS A 759 11.06 -0.38 32.89
CA HIS A 759 9.67 -0.61 32.44
C HIS A 759 9.61 -1.74 31.38
N VAL A 760 10.60 -1.82 30.48
CA VAL A 760 10.70 -2.92 29.51
C VAL A 760 10.97 -4.27 30.19
N ALA A 761 11.87 -4.32 31.19
CA ALA A 761 12.13 -5.53 31.96
C ALA A 761 10.88 -6.03 32.71
N ILE A 762 10.12 -5.11 33.31
CA ILE A 762 8.89 -5.40 34.06
C ILE A 762 7.78 -5.89 33.13
N SER A 763 7.50 -5.16 32.04
CA SER A 763 6.50 -5.59 31.05
C SER A 763 6.84 -6.91 30.35
N SER A 764 8.13 -7.26 30.29
CA SER A 764 8.62 -8.57 29.81
C SER A 764 8.66 -9.66 30.89
N GLY A 765 8.28 -9.37 32.14
CA GLY A 765 8.26 -10.33 33.24
C GLY A 765 9.65 -10.81 33.73
N ARG A 766 10.73 -10.11 33.38
CA ARG A 766 12.11 -10.61 33.54
C ARG A 766 12.71 -10.30 34.92
N LEU A 767 12.29 -11.04 35.93
CA LEU A 767 12.69 -10.85 37.34
C LEU A 767 14.20 -10.68 37.57
N GLU A 768 15.05 -11.55 36.99
CA GLU A 768 16.50 -11.43 37.20
C GLU A 768 17.08 -10.17 36.54
N VAL A 769 16.59 -9.78 35.36
CA VAL A 769 17.00 -8.52 34.71
C VAL A 769 16.57 -7.30 35.53
N VAL A 770 15.39 -7.35 36.16
CA VAL A 770 14.96 -6.33 37.12
C VAL A 770 15.94 -6.24 38.30
N ARG A 771 16.37 -7.37 38.88
CA ARG A 771 17.34 -7.38 39.98
C ARG A 771 18.69 -6.77 39.60
N GLU A 772 19.23 -7.10 38.42
CA GLU A 772 20.52 -6.54 38.00
C GLU A 772 20.41 -5.05 37.65
N LEU A 773 19.34 -4.61 36.99
CA LEU A 773 19.08 -3.17 36.79
C LEU A 773 18.99 -2.41 38.13
N LEU A 774 18.33 -2.97 39.14
CA LEU A 774 18.22 -2.34 40.47
C LEU A 774 19.55 -2.27 41.26
N ARG A 775 20.56 -3.07 40.87
CA ARG A 775 21.92 -2.98 41.44
C ARG A 775 22.79 -1.96 40.71
N ALA A 776 22.44 -1.59 39.48
CA ALA A 776 23.22 -0.66 38.68
C ALA A 776 23.02 0.80 39.15
N PRO A 777 24.09 1.62 39.18
CA PRO A 777 23.95 3.05 39.46
C PRO A 777 23.16 3.74 38.35
N GLY A 778 22.42 4.80 38.69
CA GLY A 778 21.68 5.63 37.71
C GLY A 778 20.31 5.09 37.26
N VAL A 779 19.78 4.04 37.88
CA VAL A 779 18.41 3.57 37.63
C VAL A 779 17.39 4.32 38.49
N HIS A 780 16.47 5.00 37.83
CA HIS A 780 15.39 5.81 38.41
C HIS A 780 14.08 5.01 38.55
N LEU A 781 13.45 5.09 39.73
CA LEU A 781 12.20 4.39 40.08
C LEU A 781 10.96 5.29 40.09
N ASP A 782 11.17 6.59 39.92
CA ASP A 782 10.19 7.68 39.98
C ASP A 782 9.72 8.15 38.59
N LEU A 783 10.44 7.78 37.53
CA LEU A 783 10.03 8.08 36.15
C LEU A 783 8.76 7.31 35.77
N THR A 784 7.83 7.98 35.10
CA THR A 784 6.57 7.38 34.61
C THR A 784 6.57 7.20 33.10
N ASP A 785 5.91 6.17 32.61
CA ASP A 785 5.51 6.07 31.21
C ASP A 785 4.44 7.10 30.81
N ASN A 786 4.06 7.14 29.52
CA ASN A 786 3.05 8.08 29.00
C ASN A 786 1.64 7.90 29.61
N ASP A 787 1.35 6.77 30.27
CA ASP A 787 0.10 6.53 31.00
C ASP A 787 0.20 6.97 32.49
N GLY A 788 1.31 7.61 32.87
CA GLY A 788 1.58 8.03 34.24
C GLY A 788 1.81 6.85 35.19
N ARG A 789 2.38 5.74 34.71
CA ARG A 789 2.75 4.57 35.53
C ARG A 789 4.24 4.56 35.81
N THR A 790 4.60 4.57 37.08
CA THR A 790 5.92 4.21 37.61
C THR A 790 6.21 2.70 37.46
N PRO A 791 7.46 2.23 37.59
CA PRO A 791 7.83 0.81 37.60
C PRO A 791 6.99 -0.05 38.57
N LEU A 792 6.73 0.44 39.78
CA LEU A 792 5.91 -0.28 40.78
C LEU A 792 4.43 -0.34 40.39
N THR A 793 3.85 0.77 39.93
CA THR A 793 2.44 0.79 39.50
C THR A 793 2.23 -0.01 38.21
N LEU A 794 3.24 -0.08 37.32
CA LEU A 794 3.25 -0.99 36.17
C LEU A 794 3.30 -2.46 36.62
N ALA A 795 4.21 -2.82 37.55
CA ALA A 795 4.33 -4.19 38.04
C ALA A 795 3.04 -4.68 38.73
N THR A 796 2.43 -3.84 39.57
CA THR A 796 1.14 -4.14 40.22
C THR A 796 -0.03 -4.13 39.26
N TYR A 797 -0.05 -3.27 38.24
CA TYR A 797 -1.07 -3.30 37.18
C TYR A 797 -1.11 -4.65 36.47
N TRP A 798 0.05 -5.22 36.13
CA TRP A 798 0.18 -6.54 35.50
C TRP A 798 0.11 -7.74 36.48
N GLY A 799 -0.08 -7.53 37.78
CA GLY A 799 -0.13 -8.61 38.78
C GLY A 799 1.21 -9.32 39.02
N LEU A 800 2.34 -8.64 38.74
CA LEU A 800 3.68 -9.23 38.80
C LEU A 800 4.26 -9.21 40.23
N LYS A 801 3.59 -9.92 41.16
CA LYS A 801 3.89 -9.95 42.60
C LYS A 801 5.39 -10.00 42.95
N GLN A 802 6.14 -10.94 42.38
CA GLN A 802 7.57 -11.13 42.70
C GLN A 802 8.44 -9.95 42.26
N ILE A 803 8.10 -9.32 41.14
CA ILE A 803 8.78 -8.11 40.66
C ILE A 803 8.40 -6.91 41.54
N ALA A 804 7.13 -6.77 41.91
CA ALA A 804 6.68 -5.71 42.81
C ALA A 804 7.33 -5.82 44.20
N LEU A 805 7.50 -7.03 44.75
CA LEU A 805 8.22 -7.27 46.01
C LEU A 805 9.69 -6.84 45.92
N VAL A 806 10.39 -7.19 44.85
CA VAL A 806 11.80 -6.78 44.62
C VAL A 806 11.93 -5.26 44.45
N LEU A 807 10.97 -4.59 43.82
CA LEU A 807 10.97 -3.12 43.67
C LEU A 807 10.81 -2.37 45.01
N ILE A 808 10.18 -2.98 46.01
CA ILE A 808 9.97 -2.37 47.34
C ILE A 808 10.98 -2.83 48.41
N GLU A 809 11.87 -3.78 48.08
CA GLU A 809 12.90 -4.30 48.99
C GLU A 809 14.05 -3.33 49.35
N PRO A 810 14.48 -2.36 48.51
CA PRO A 810 15.55 -1.41 48.85
C PRO A 810 15.00 -0.05 49.35
N PRO A 811 14.70 0.13 50.65
CA PRO A 811 14.02 1.32 51.19
C PRO A 811 14.79 2.65 51.07
N HIS A 812 16.05 2.61 50.62
CA HIS A 812 16.89 3.79 50.39
C HIS A 812 16.88 4.26 48.92
N LEU A 813 16.35 3.47 47.99
CA LEU A 813 16.15 3.84 46.58
C LEU A 813 14.72 4.34 46.28
N VAL A 814 13.75 4.01 47.14
CA VAL A 814 12.33 4.35 46.96
C VAL A 814 12.06 5.80 47.38
N LYS A 815 12.38 6.76 46.50
CA LYS A 815 11.76 8.10 46.49
C LYS A 815 10.51 8.10 45.61
N MET A 816 9.53 7.26 45.95
CA MET A 816 8.23 7.23 45.26
C MET A 816 7.22 8.06 46.04
N ASP A 817 6.29 8.70 45.33
CA ASP A 817 5.25 9.53 45.96
C ASP A 817 4.31 8.67 46.83
N GLU A 818 3.69 9.27 47.85
CA GLU A 818 2.65 8.58 48.64
C GLU A 818 1.47 8.15 47.75
N ALA A 819 1.19 8.91 46.69
CA ALA A 819 0.17 8.57 45.68
C ALA A 819 0.48 7.28 44.91
N ASP A 820 1.74 7.07 44.49
CA ASP A 820 2.16 5.85 43.78
C ASP A 820 2.02 4.60 44.64
N HIS A 821 2.45 4.68 45.91
CA HIS A 821 2.32 3.56 46.84
C HIS A 821 0.84 3.21 47.08
N MET A 822 -0.03 4.21 47.21
CA MET A 822 -1.47 3.97 47.39
C MET A 822 -2.12 3.38 46.13
N ARG A 823 -1.72 3.86 44.93
CA ARG A 823 -2.16 3.30 43.65
C ARG A 823 -1.72 1.84 43.50
N ALA A 824 -0.47 1.54 43.82
CA ALA A 824 0.08 0.17 43.83
C ALA A 824 -0.64 -0.73 44.85
N LEU A 825 -0.99 -0.22 46.04
CA LEU A 825 -1.72 -0.96 47.07
C LEU A 825 -3.12 -1.37 46.59
N ILE A 826 -3.87 -0.47 45.95
CA ILE A 826 -5.20 -0.80 45.44
C ILE A 826 -5.14 -1.74 44.23
N LEU A 827 -4.13 -1.60 43.36
CA LEU A 827 -3.91 -2.55 42.25
C LEU A 827 -3.53 -3.96 42.77
N ALA A 828 -2.66 -4.06 43.78
CA ALA A 828 -2.35 -5.33 44.43
C ALA A 828 -3.58 -5.97 45.09
N ALA A 829 -4.45 -5.17 45.72
CA ALA A 829 -5.70 -5.65 46.30
C ALA A 829 -6.69 -6.16 45.24
N LYS A 830 -6.76 -5.52 44.06
CA LYS A 830 -7.55 -5.96 42.90
C LYS A 830 -7.08 -7.32 42.34
N HIS A 831 -5.78 -7.64 42.49
CA HIS A 831 -5.18 -8.93 42.12
C HIS A 831 -5.14 -9.96 43.28
N TYR A 832 -5.81 -9.68 44.40
CA TYR A 832 -5.89 -10.58 45.57
C TYR A 832 -4.54 -10.84 46.29
N ASP A 833 -3.52 -10.00 46.05
CA ASP A 833 -2.16 -10.15 46.60
C ASP A 833 -2.04 -9.64 48.05
N LYS A 834 -2.66 -10.37 48.99
CA LYS A 834 -2.68 -10.02 50.43
C LYS A 834 -1.29 -9.69 51.00
N GLU A 835 -0.27 -10.48 50.68
CA GLU A 835 1.10 -10.29 51.18
C GLU A 835 1.72 -8.96 50.69
N LEU A 836 1.54 -8.63 49.41
CA LEU A 836 2.02 -7.38 48.84
C LEU A 836 1.26 -6.19 49.42
N CYS A 837 -0.05 -6.34 49.68
CA CYS A 837 -0.84 -5.33 50.37
C CYS A 837 -0.30 -5.04 51.78
N ILE A 838 0.04 -6.08 52.56
CA ILE A 838 0.64 -5.92 53.90
C ILE A 838 1.95 -5.14 53.81
N ARG A 839 2.87 -5.54 52.92
CA ARG A 839 4.18 -4.86 52.75
C ARG A 839 4.03 -3.40 52.30
N LEU A 840 3.09 -3.09 51.41
CA LEU A 840 2.80 -1.72 50.98
C LEU A 840 2.16 -0.88 52.09
N LEU A 841 1.28 -1.46 52.92
CA LEU A 841 0.69 -0.80 54.08
C LEU A 841 1.74 -0.46 55.16
N GLU A 842 2.70 -1.36 55.40
CA GLU A 842 3.84 -1.13 56.29
C GLU A 842 4.71 0.03 55.82
N LEU A 843 5.04 0.08 54.52
CA LEU A 843 5.82 1.17 53.91
C LEU A 843 5.10 2.53 54.02
N CYS A 844 3.80 2.56 53.75
CA CYS A 844 2.94 3.75 53.92
C CYS A 844 2.67 4.10 55.40
N ARG A 845 3.14 3.28 56.35
CA ARG A 845 2.85 3.40 57.80
C ARG A 845 1.35 3.53 58.08
N TYR A 846 0.51 2.85 57.30
CA TYR A 846 -0.96 2.89 57.34
C TYR A 846 -1.57 4.30 57.20
N ARG A 847 -0.86 5.29 56.65
CA ARG A 847 -1.40 6.64 56.43
C ARG A 847 -2.22 6.73 55.14
N ASN A 848 -3.08 7.75 55.08
CA ASN A 848 -3.79 8.17 53.86
C ASN A 848 -4.63 7.06 53.17
N LEU A 849 -5.10 6.04 53.90
CA LEU A 849 -5.82 4.86 53.36
C LEU A 849 -7.14 5.17 52.63
N ASN A 850 -7.69 6.38 52.78
CA ASN A 850 -8.89 6.84 52.08
C ASN A 850 -8.59 7.71 50.83
N SER A 851 -7.30 7.92 50.48
CA SER A 851 -6.89 8.91 49.47
C SER A 851 -7.02 8.44 48.02
N TYR A 852 -7.06 7.13 47.77
CA TYR A 852 -7.13 6.53 46.43
C TYR A 852 -8.21 5.44 46.39
N VAL A 853 -8.81 5.28 45.21
CA VAL A 853 -9.85 4.29 44.90
C VAL A 853 -9.60 3.63 43.55
N ASP A 854 -10.10 2.40 43.36
CA ASP A 854 -10.17 1.79 42.03
C ASP A 854 -11.27 2.42 41.15
N GLU A 855 -11.37 1.95 39.91
CA GLU A 855 -12.41 2.35 38.93
C GLU A 855 -13.85 2.17 39.47
N THR A 856 -14.05 1.27 40.45
CA THR A 856 -15.35 1.00 41.11
C THR A 856 -15.56 1.80 42.39
N GLY A 857 -14.61 2.67 42.75
CA GLY A 857 -14.65 3.49 43.98
C GLY A 857 -14.15 2.75 45.21
N LYS A 858 -13.57 1.56 45.08
CA LYS A 858 -13.14 0.74 46.23
C LYS A 858 -11.75 1.12 46.73
N MET A 859 -11.65 1.17 48.05
CA MET A 859 -10.41 1.37 48.81
C MET A 859 -9.91 0.03 49.38
N ILE A 860 -8.72 0.01 49.99
CA ILE A 860 -8.11 -1.20 50.58
C ILE A 860 -9.06 -1.91 51.56
N MET A 861 -9.81 -1.16 52.38
CA MET A 861 -10.79 -1.73 53.31
C MET A 861 -11.95 -2.44 52.60
N HIS A 862 -12.36 -2.01 51.41
CA HIS A 862 -13.43 -2.67 50.65
C HIS A 862 -12.95 -4.02 50.08
N HIS A 863 -11.74 -4.06 49.53
CA HIS A 863 -11.14 -5.30 49.04
C HIS A 863 -10.85 -6.28 50.18
N ALA A 864 -10.18 -5.82 51.24
CA ALA A 864 -9.88 -6.65 52.42
C ALA A 864 -11.16 -7.23 53.06
N ALA A 865 -12.23 -6.45 53.15
CA ALA A 865 -13.53 -6.91 53.65
C ALA A 865 -14.24 -7.92 52.74
N ARG A 866 -14.03 -7.83 51.42
CA ARG A 866 -14.61 -8.73 50.42
C ARG A 866 -13.91 -10.09 50.37
N GLU A 867 -12.62 -10.14 50.68
CA GLU A 867 -11.76 -11.33 50.54
C GLU A 867 -11.37 -11.95 51.91
N ASP A 868 -12.10 -11.58 52.97
CA ASP A 868 -11.96 -11.92 54.39
C ASP A 868 -10.56 -11.71 55.01
N TRP A 869 -9.87 -10.62 54.64
CA TRP A 869 -8.58 -10.24 55.22
C TRP A 869 -8.77 -9.47 56.54
N ALA A 870 -9.38 -10.13 57.51
CA ALA A 870 -9.73 -9.57 58.82
C ALA A 870 -8.51 -9.00 59.58
N ASP A 871 -7.33 -9.62 59.43
CA ASP A 871 -6.05 -9.15 59.95
C ASP A 871 -5.55 -7.87 59.27
N VAL A 872 -5.73 -7.73 57.96
CA VAL A 872 -5.40 -6.49 57.22
C VAL A 872 -6.33 -5.35 57.62
N LEU A 873 -7.63 -5.64 57.76
CA LEU A 873 -8.62 -4.67 58.27
C LEU A 873 -8.28 -4.21 59.69
N ASP A 874 -7.98 -5.15 60.59
CA ASP A 874 -7.64 -4.88 61.98
C ASP A 874 -6.36 -4.05 62.11
N ALA A 875 -5.33 -4.38 61.31
CA ALA A 875 -4.11 -3.57 61.22
C ALA A 875 -4.40 -2.15 60.69
N CYS A 876 -5.25 -2.00 59.66
CA CYS A 876 -5.65 -0.70 59.15
C CYS A 876 -6.40 0.13 60.20
N ILE A 877 -7.34 -0.48 60.93
CA ILE A 877 -8.14 0.19 61.98
C ILE A 877 -7.26 0.63 63.15
N ARG A 878 -6.33 -0.21 63.60
CA ARG A 878 -5.41 0.11 64.71
C ARG A 878 -4.38 1.17 64.34
N ASN A 879 -3.82 1.10 63.13
CA ASN A 879 -2.67 1.92 62.74
C ASN A 879 -3.03 3.16 61.91
N GLY A 880 -4.24 3.23 61.33
CA GLY A 880 -4.67 4.30 60.42
C GLY A 880 -4.87 5.68 61.06
N GLY A 881 -4.85 5.76 62.39
CA GLY A 881 -4.96 7.01 63.15
C GLY A 881 -6.31 7.71 63.01
N HIS A 882 -6.41 8.93 63.55
CA HIS A 882 -7.66 9.71 63.59
C HIS A 882 -8.23 10.11 62.21
N GLY A 883 -7.47 9.94 61.12
CA GLY A 883 -7.92 10.24 59.76
C GLY A 883 -8.64 9.10 59.06
N LEU A 884 -8.66 7.88 59.61
CA LEU A 884 -9.31 6.74 59.00
C LEU A 884 -10.84 6.88 59.02
N ARG A 885 -11.49 6.60 57.89
CA ARG A 885 -12.95 6.67 57.74
C ARG A 885 -13.49 5.30 57.33
N ILE A 886 -13.88 4.50 58.32
CA ILE A 886 -14.30 3.10 58.12
C ILE A 886 -15.55 3.02 57.22
N ASP A 887 -16.47 3.98 57.34
CA ASP A 887 -17.69 4.09 56.53
C ASP A 887 -17.52 4.87 55.20
N CYS A 888 -16.30 4.89 54.63
CA CYS A 888 -16.15 5.26 53.21
C CYS A 888 -16.99 4.32 52.33
N ILE A 889 -17.53 4.86 51.23
CA ILE A 889 -18.41 4.14 50.29
C ILE A 889 -17.80 4.08 48.88
N ASP A 890 -18.06 3.00 48.16
CA ASP A 890 -17.70 2.82 46.76
C ASP A 890 -18.70 3.49 45.79
N HIS A 891 -18.50 3.33 44.47
CA HIS A 891 -19.42 3.86 43.45
C HIS A 891 -20.80 3.15 43.45
N SER A 892 -20.99 2.08 44.22
CA SER A 892 -22.30 1.46 44.47
C SER A 892 -22.96 1.97 45.77
N GLY A 893 -22.31 2.88 46.49
CA GLY A 893 -22.73 3.37 47.81
C GLY A 893 -22.44 2.38 48.95
N ARG A 894 -21.67 1.32 48.69
CA ARG A 894 -21.40 0.25 49.68
C ARG A 894 -20.14 0.57 50.45
N ASN A 895 -20.22 0.54 51.79
CA ASN A 895 -19.04 0.56 52.65
C ASN A 895 -18.40 -0.85 52.75
N ALA A 896 -17.25 -0.94 53.41
CA ALA A 896 -16.56 -2.21 53.66
C ALA A 896 -17.47 -3.26 54.33
N LEU A 897 -18.35 -2.86 55.26
CA LEU A 897 -19.25 -3.77 55.97
C LEU A 897 -20.32 -4.36 55.04
N HIS A 898 -20.81 -3.63 54.03
CA HIS A 898 -21.71 -4.19 53.01
C HIS A 898 -21.03 -5.29 52.20
N HIS A 899 -19.76 -5.13 51.83
CA HIS A 899 -19.03 -6.16 51.08
C HIS A 899 -18.76 -7.40 51.93
N ALA A 900 -18.30 -7.25 53.18
CA ALA A 900 -18.13 -8.40 54.08
C ALA A 900 -19.46 -9.11 54.36
N ALA A 901 -20.54 -8.36 54.59
CA ALA A 901 -21.86 -8.91 54.87
C ALA A 901 -22.44 -9.67 53.66
N PHE A 902 -22.32 -9.09 52.45
CA PHE A 902 -22.79 -9.71 51.21
C PHE A 902 -21.96 -10.93 50.79
N MET A 903 -20.67 -10.99 51.13
CA MET A 903 -19.82 -12.16 50.85
C MET A 903 -19.88 -13.25 51.92
N GLY A 904 -20.51 -12.98 53.07
CA GLY A 904 -20.59 -13.92 54.19
C GLY A 904 -19.35 -13.94 55.09
N ASN A 905 -18.46 -12.95 54.98
CA ASN A 905 -17.17 -12.88 55.66
C ASN A 905 -17.33 -12.49 57.15
N ILE A 906 -17.49 -13.51 58.00
CA ILE A 906 -17.84 -13.36 59.43
C ILE A 906 -16.74 -12.60 60.19
N ASP A 907 -15.47 -12.89 59.95
CA ASP A 907 -14.39 -12.30 60.74
C ASP A 907 -14.06 -10.86 60.31
N SER A 908 -14.13 -10.56 59.01
CA SER A 908 -14.14 -9.16 58.54
C SER A 908 -15.32 -8.36 59.08
N CYS A 909 -16.53 -8.93 59.10
CA CYS A 909 -17.68 -8.30 59.76
C CYS A 909 -17.40 -8.03 61.24
N ARG A 910 -16.82 -9.00 61.97
CA ARG A 910 -16.47 -8.88 63.39
C ARG A 910 -15.48 -7.73 63.64
N VAL A 911 -14.41 -7.66 62.85
CA VAL A 911 -13.38 -6.60 62.94
C VAL A 911 -13.96 -5.23 62.62
N LEU A 912 -14.76 -5.10 61.54
CA LEU A 912 -15.43 -3.84 61.19
C LEU A 912 -16.43 -3.38 62.26
N LEU A 913 -17.20 -4.31 62.84
CA LEU A 913 -18.13 -4.03 63.94
C LEU A 913 -17.42 -3.54 65.21
N GLN A 914 -16.25 -4.10 65.51
CA GLN A 914 -15.37 -3.69 66.62
C GLN A 914 -14.72 -2.32 66.37
N GLY A 915 -14.32 -2.06 65.12
CA GLY A 915 -13.84 -0.74 64.68
C GLY A 915 -14.92 0.35 64.65
N GLY A 916 -16.20 -0.01 64.80
CA GLY A 916 -17.31 0.95 64.88
C GLY A 916 -18.00 1.26 63.56
N ALA A 917 -17.86 0.40 62.54
CA ALA A 917 -18.56 0.57 61.26
C ALA A 917 -20.09 0.71 61.42
N SER A 918 -20.69 1.57 60.60
CA SER A 918 -22.11 1.87 60.63
C SER A 918 -22.97 0.70 60.11
N LEU A 919 -23.99 0.35 60.90
CA LEU A 919 -25.01 -0.63 60.54
C LEU A 919 -26.26 0.00 59.91
N THR A 920 -26.40 1.32 59.97
CA THR A 920 -27.53 2.09 59.41
C THR A 920 -27.18 2.77 58.09
N GLN A 921 -25.92 2.72 57.65
CA GLN A 921 -25.53 3.15 56.30
C GLN A 921 -26.26 2.29 55.26
N GLN A 922 -26.75 2.93 54.21
CA GLN A 922 -27.44 2.27 53.09
C GLN A 922 -26.64 2.39 51.80
N ASP A 923 -26.69 1.36 50.95
CA ASP A 923 -26.17 1.37 49.58
C ASP A 923 -27.09 2.13 48.60
N ARG A 924 -26.71 2.22 47.32
CA ARG A 924 -27.54 2.90 46.30
C ARG A 924 -28.93 2.27 46.08
N ASN A 925 -29.19 1.06 46.57
CA ASN A 925 -30.51 0.43 46.55
C ASN A 925 -31.29 0.67 47.85
N GLY A 926 -30.73 1.44 48.80
CA GLY A 926 -31.28 1.59 50.14
C GLY A 926 -31.05 0.39 51.05
N LYS A 927 -30.26 -0.63 50.66
CA LYS A 927 -30.04 -1.79 51.53
C LYS A 927 -28.97 -1.46 52.57
N THR A 928 -29.19 -1.84 53.83
CA THR A 928 -28.14 -1.86 54.87
C THR A 928 -27.27 -3.12 54.75
N ALA A 929 -26.14 -3.17 55.46
CA ALA A 929 -25.28 -4.35 55.49
C ALA A 929 -26.01 -5.61 55.99
N ALA A 930 -26.92 -5.49 56.98
CA ALA A 930 -27.75 -6.60 57.43
C ALA A 930 -28.73 -7.09 56.34
N GLN A 931 -29.32 -6.17 55.59
CA GLN A 931 -30.18 -6.52 54.44
C GLN A 931 -29.36 -7.14 53.30
N ALA A 932 -28.10 -6.74 53.10
CA ALA A 932 -27.20 -7.34 52.13
C ALA A 932 -26.78 -8.78 52.50
N ALA A 933 -26.52 -9.07 53.79
CA ALA A 933 -26.30 -10.45 54.26
C ALA A 933 -27.55 -11.34 54.07
N ALA A 934 -28.74 -10.76 54.29
CA ALA A 934 -30.02 -11.46 54.11
C ALA A 934 -30.33 -11.74 52.62
N ASP A 935 -30.09 -10.77 51.74
CA ASP A 935 -30.19 -10.88 50.28
C ASP A 935 -29.26 -11.98 49.74
N ALA A 936 -28.04 -12.08 50.27
CA ALA A 936 -27.03 -13.04 49.84
C ALA A 936 -27.14 -14.45 50.48
N GLY A 937 -28.05 -14.66 51.43
CA GLY A 937 -28.25 -15.98 52.07
C GLY A 937 -27.42 -16.26 53.33
N PHE A 938 -26.55 -15.34 53.76
CA PHE A 938 -25.54 -15.59 54.80
C PHE A 938 -26.10 -15.43 56.22
N LYS A 939 -26.85 -16.44 56.67
CA LYS A 939 -27.54 -16.52 57.96
C LYS A 939 -26.64 -16.23 59.17
N GLU A 940 -25.44 -16.81 59.23
CA GLU A 940 -24.53 -16.64 60.38
C GLU A 940 -23.95 -15.22 60.47
N THR A 941 -23.65 -14.61 59.32
CA THR A 941 -23.22 -13.22 59.23
C THR A 941 -24.34 -12.28 59.63
N LEU A 942 -25.58 -12.56 59.19
CA LEU A 942 -26.77 -11.83 59.63
C LEU A 942 -27.01 -11.98 61.15
N LEU A 943 -26.85 -13.18 61.72
CA LEU A 943 -26.93 -13.39 63.17
C LEU A 943 -25.82 -12.62 63.93
N LEU A 944 -24.60 -12.56 63.41
CA LEU A 944 -23.52 -11.74 63.99
C LEU A 944 -23.90 -10.25 64.01
N LEU A 945 -24.40 -9.73 62.89
CA LEU A 945 -24.82 -8.33 62.76
C LEU A 945 -25.97 -8.01 63.72
N LEU A 946 -27.01 -8.86 63.78
CA LEU A 946 -28.15 -8.71 64.68
C LEU A 946 -27.76 -8.81 66.17
N ARG A 947 -26.89 -9.76 66.54
CA ARG A 947 -26.39 -9.92 67.92
C ARG A 947 -25.59 -8.71 68.43
N SER A 948 -25.19 -7.78 67.56
CA SER A 948 -24.60 -6.50 67.97
C SER A 948 -25.60 -5.55 68.65
N GLY A 949 -26.91 -5.79 68.53
CA GLY A 949 -27.98 -4.95 69.08
C GLY A 949 -28.12 -3.56 68.44
N ARG A 950 -27.33 -3.26 67.39
CA ARG A 950 -27.25 -1.94 66.73
C ARG A 950 -27.92 -1.90 65.34
N VAL A 951 -28.47 -3.01 64.87
CA VAL A 951 -29.24 -3.08 63.62
C VAL A 951 -30.64 -2.56 63.88
N ASP A 952 -31.15 -1.62 63.06
CA ASP A 952 -32.57 -1.27 63.02
C ASP A 952 -33.30 -2.19 62.02
N PRO A 953 -34.16 -3.14 62.46
CA PRO A 953 -34.86 -4.02 61.54
C PRO A 953 -36.01 -3.33 60.78
N ASN A 954 -36.41 -2.11 61.19
CA ASN A 954 -37.45 -1.32 60.55
C ASN A 954 -36.93 -0.46 59.39
N GLN A 955 -35.62 -0.22 59.28
CA GLN A 955 -35.03 0.59 58.22
C GLN A 955 -35.37 0.00 56.84
N ARG A 956 -35.85 0.85 55.93
CA ARG A 956 -36.43 0.44 54.63
C ARG A 956 -35.50 0.73 53.45
N ASP A 957 -35.42 -0.21 52.51
CA ASP A 957 -34.76 -0.05 51.22
C ASP A 957 -35.57 0.79 50.21
N LEU A 958 -35.05 0.99 48.99
CA LEU A 958 -35.74 1.77 47.96
C LEU A 958 -37.03 1.12 47.45
N GLU A 959 -37.23 -0.18 47.61
CA GLU A 959 -38.50 -0.86 47.37
C GLU A 959 -39.44 -0.79 48.60
N GLY A 960 -39.01 -0.17 49.69
CA GLY A 960 -39.76 -0.03 50.93
C GLY A 960 -39.72 -1.26 51.82
N ARG A 961 -38.91 -2.26 51.53
CA ARG A 961 -38.77 -3.49 52.32
C ARG A 961 -37.92 -3.22 53.55
N ASN A 962 -38.38 -3.65 54.71
CA ASN A 962 -37.58 -3.66 55.95
C ASN A 962 -36.82 -4.99 56.10
N LEU A 963 -36.00 -5.14 57.14
CA LEU A 963 -35.19 -6.36 57.34
C LEU A 963 -36.06 -7.63 57.53
N VAL A 964 -37.31 -7.49 57.99
CA VAL A 964 -38.26 -8.62 58.13
C VAL A 964 -38.60 -9.23 56.76
N HIS A 965 -38.77 -8.42 55.72
CA HIS A 965 -39.00 -8.91 54.34
C HIS A 965 -37.78 -9.70 53.83
N TRP A 966 -36.58 -9.22 54.13
CA TRP A 966 -35.35 -9.86 53.71
C TRP A 966 -35.06 -11.15 54.50
N ALA A 967 -35.32 -11.18 55.81
CA ALA A 967 -35.24 -12.40 56.60
C ALA A 967 -36.28 -13.46 56.19
N ALA A 968 -37.42 -13.03 55.64
CA ALA A 968 -38.46 -13.91 55.11
C ALA A 968 -38.06 -14.69 53.85
N THR A 969 -36.91 -14.41 53.21
CA THR A 969 -36.41 -15.20 52.07
C THR A 969 -35.60 -16.43 52.50
N LEU A 970 -35.15 -16.50 53.76
CA LEU A 970 -34.07 -17.38 54.22
C LEU A 970 -34.52 -18.70 54.86
N ASP A 971 -35.81 -18.85 55.16
CA ASP A 971 -36.38 -19.81 56.13
C ASP A 971 -35.53 -20.05 57.39
N CYS A 972 -34.99 -18.98 57.98
CA CYS A 972 -34.19 -19.07 59.21
C CYS A 972 -34.99 -18.56 60.41
N LEU A 973 -35.46 -19.49 61.24
CA LEU A 973 -36.27 -19.16 62.41
C LEU A 973 -35.47 -18.33 63.43
N ASP A 974 -34.23 -18.70 63.72
CA ASP A 974 -33.36 -18.01 64.69
C ASP A 974 -33.14 -16.53 64.33
N VAL A 975 -32.95 -16.23 63.04
CA VAL A 975 -32.86 -14.85 62.52
C VAL A 975 -34.18 -14.11 62.72
N MET A 976 -35.31 -14.73 62.38
CA MET A 976 -36.64 -14.11 62.50
C MET A 976 -37.04 -13.90 63.97
N GLU A 977 -36.68 -14.82 64.86
CA GLU A 977 -36.88 -14.70 66.31
C GLU A 977 -36.04 -13.58 66.90
N LEU A 978 -34.76 -13.48 66.52
CA LEU A 978 -33.88 -12.41 66.98
C LEU A 978 -34.36 -11.03 66.48
N ILE A 979 -34.81 -10.93 65.23
CA ILE A 979 -35.45 -9.72 64.70
C ILE A 979 -36.73 -9.38 65.48
N ALA A 980 -37.63 -10.34 65.67
CA ALA A 980 -38.89 -10.13 66.39
C ALA A 980 -38.71 -9.85 67.89
N SER A 981 -37.57 -10.22 68.49
CA SER A 981 -37.20 -9.87 69.87
C SER A 981 -36.80 -8.40 70.03
N THR A 982 -36.50 -7.69 68.94
CA THR A 982 -36.08 -6.28 68.95
C THR A 982 -37.30 -5.38 69.18
N GLN A 983 -37.21 -4.49 70.17
CA GLN A 983 -38.34 -3.66 70.60
C GLN A 983 -38.80 -2.71 69.49
N GLY A 984 -40.10 -2.73 69.18
CA GLY A 984 -40.71 -1.83 68.19
C GLY A 984 -40.58 -2.27 66.72
N VAL A 985 -40.13 -3.50 66.44
CA VAL A 985 -40.12 -4.05 65.09
C VAL A 985 -41.53 -4.25 64.54
N ARG A 986 -41.75 -3.84 63.30
CA ARG A 986 -43.03 -3.97 62.60
C ARG A 986 -42.98 -5.11 61.59
N LEU A 987 -43.68 -6.21 61.92
CA LEU A 987 -43.75 -7.43 61.11
C LEU A 987 -44.80 -7.37 59.99
N ASP A 988 -45.69 -6.37 60.04
CA ASP A 988 -46.93 -6.25 59.25
C ASP A 988 -46.87 -5.16 58.16
N GLN A 989 -45.67 -4.66 57.86
CA GLN A 989 -45.50 -3.51 57.00
C GLN A 989 -45.47 -3.91 55.53
N PRO A 990 -46.27 -3.28 54.64
CA PRO A 990 -46.17 -3.53 53.21
C PRO A 990 -44.97 -2.80 52.58
N ASP A 991 -44.36 -3.42 51.58
CA ASP A 991 -43.43 -2.78 50.64
C ASP A 991 -44.16 -1.86 49.62
N LYS A 992 -43.44 -1.27 48.66
CA LYS A 992 -44.02 -0.43 47.61
C LYS A 992 -44.99 -1.15 46.66
N TYR A 993 -44.93 -2.48 46.60
CA TYR A 993 -45.83 -3.32 45.79
C TYR A 993 -47.04 -3.82 46.60
N GLY A 994 -47.14 -3.44 47.88
CA GLY A 994 -48.20 -3.87 48.79
C GLY A 994 -47.98 -5.27 49.35
N LYS A 995 -46.79 -5.86 49.21
CA LYS A 995 -46.44 -7.18 49.75
C LYS A 995 -46.01 -7.08 51.20
N LEU A 996 -46.52 -7.98 52.03
CA LEU A 996 -46.10 -8.15 53.43
C LEU A 996 -44.91 -9.14 53.53
N PRO A 997 -44.15 -9.14 54.63
CA PRO A 997 -43.09 -10.14 54.86
C PRO A 997 -43.60 -11.59 54.78
N ILE A 998 -44.85 -11.85 55.20
CA ILE A 998 -45.46 -13.18 55.11
C ILE A 998 -45.74 -13.59 53.65
N ASP A 999 -46.10 -12.64 52.78
CA ASP A 999 -46.28 -12.88 51.35
C ASP A 999 -44.94 -13.25 50.70
N ILE A 1000 -43.85 -12.57 51.10
CA ILE A 1000 -42.48 -12.89 50.67
C ILE A 1000 -42.08 -14.28 51.17
N ALA A 1001 -42.35 -14.62 52.43
CA ALA A 1001 -42.10 -15.96 52.97
C ALA A 1001 -42.82 -17.05 52.16
N PHE A 1002 -44.07 -16.81 51.73
CA PHE A 1002 -44.81 -17.76 50.91
C PHE A 1002 -44.21 -17.91 49.50
N VAL A 1003 -43.87 -16.79 48.84
CA VAL A 1003 -43.23 -16.80 47.50
C VAL A 1003 -41.87 -17.49 47.54
N CYS A 1004 -41.04 -17.21 48.56
CA CYS A 1004 -39.74 -17.82 48.77
C CYS A 1004 -39.80 -19.22 49.41
N LYS A 1005 -40.99 -19.79 49.59
CA LYS A 1005 -41.24 -21.11 50.21
C LYS A 1005 -40.61 -21.29 51.60
N SER A 1006 -40.45 -20.20 52.35
CA SER A 1006 -39.94 -20.20 53.72
C SER A 1006 -41.01 -20.62 54.72
N ARG A 1007 -41.18 -21.94 54.90
CA ARG A 1007 -42.28 -22.55 55.66
C ARG A 1007 -42.23 -22.23 57.15
N SER A 1008 -41.05 -22.29 57.74
CA SER A 1008 -40.82 -22.14 59.18
C SER A 1008 -41.05 -20.69 59.61
N VAL A 1009 -40.44 -19.75 58.88
CA VAL A 1009 -40.64 -18.31 59.04
C VAL A 1009 -42.06 -17.89 58.67
N GLY A 1010 -42.64 -18.48 57.61
CA GLY A 1010 -44.03 -18.24 57.21
C GLY A 1010 -45.04 -18.61 58.30
N LYS A 1011 -44.92 -19.80 58.89
CA LYS A 1011 -45.74 -20.23 60.05
C LYS A 1011 -45.51 -19.32 61.27
N TYR A 1012 -44.27 -18.92 61.55
CA TYR A 1012 -43.93 -18.02 62.65
C TYR A 1012 -44.56 -16.62 62.51
N LEU A 1013 -44.53 -16.06 61.29
CA LEU A 1013 -45.15 -14.79 60.93
C LEU A 1013 -46.67 -14.89 60.97
N GLY A 1014 -47.27 -15.97 60.43
CA GLY A 1014 -48.71 -16.21 60.46
C GLY A 1014 -49.28 -16.27 61.88
N ALA A 1015 -48.58 -16.96 62.79
CA ALA A 1015 -48.96 -17.02 64.21
C ALA A 1015 -48.94 -15.63 64.91
N ARG A 1016 -48.21 -14.65 64.37
CA ARG A 1016 -48.12 -13.27 64.88
C ARG A 1016 -48.94 -12.26 64.06
N MET A 1017 -49.50 -12.68 62.93
CA MET A 1017 -50.41 -11.91 62.08
C MET A 1017 -51.71 -12.70 61.83
N PRO A 1018 -52.53 -12.94 62.88
CA PRO A 1018 -53.65 -13.90 62.85
C PRO A 1018 -54.83 -13.52 61.93
N PHE A 1019 -54.73 -12.40 61.21
CA PHE A 1019 -55.72 -11.92 60.23
C PHE A 1019 -55.38 -12.29 58.77
N LEU A 1020 -54.35 -13.13 58.55
CA LEU A 1020 -53.84 -13.55 57.23
C LEU A 1020 -53.83 -15.09 57.05
N ASP A 1021 -54.89 -15.77 57.49
CA ASP A 1021 -55.07 -17.23 57.41
C ASP A 1021 -55.40 -17.77 56.00
N ILE A 1022 -54.77 -17.18 54.97
CA ILE A 1022 -54.99 -17.51 53.54
C ILE A 1022 -53.86 -18.36 52.93
N TYR A 1023 -52.83 -18.69 53.72
CA TYR A 1023 -51.61 -19.35 53.24
C TYR A 1023 -51.52 -20.82 53.67
N SER A 1024 -51.60 -21.74 52.70
CA SER A 1024 -51.41 -23.18 52.94
C SER A 1024 -49.93 -23.57 53.00
N TRP A 1025 -49.32 -23.44 54.18
CA TRP A 1025 -47.92 -23.78 54.43
C TRP A 1025 -47.58 -25.28 54.31
N ASP A 1026 -48.58 -26.15 54.33
CA ASP A 1026 -48.40 -27.60 54.23
C ASP A 1026 -48.64 -28.13 52.80
N GLY A 1027 -49.41 -27.40 51.97
CA GLY A 1027 -49.49 -27.65 50.52
C GLY A 1027 -48.41 -26.95 49.68
N MET A 1028 -47.60 -26.07 50.29
CA MET A 1028 -46.65 -25.17 49.61
C MET A 1028 -45.55 -25.87 48.78
N TYR A 1029 -45.23 -27.12 49.09
CA TYR A 1029 -44.22 -27.92 48.37
C TYR A 1029 -44.80 -28.78 47.24
N CYS A 1030 -46.13 -28.79 47.04
CA CYS A 1030 -46.79 -29.54 45.99
C CYS A 1030 -46.59 -28.87 44.62
N SER A 1031 -45.47 -29.17 43.96
CA SER A 1031 -45.31 -28.98 42.51
C SER A 1031 -46.26 -29.93 41.75
N PRO A 1032 -46.83 -29.55 40.58
CA PRO A 1032 -47.69 -30.45 39.82
C PRO A 1032 -46.98 -31.76 39.49
N VAL A 1033 -47.70 -32.86 39.65
CA VAL A 1033 -47.23 -34.21 39.33
C VAL A 1033 -46.91 -34.27 37.83
N VAL A 1034 -45.71 -34.73 37.48
CA VAL A 1034 -45.37 -35.13 36.11
C VAL A 1034 -46.14 -36.41 35.80
N GLY A 1035 -47.36 -36.25 35.28
CA GLY A 1035 -48.27 -37.34 34.93
C GLY A 1035 -49.40 -36.80 34.05
N CYS A 1036 -49.52 -37.33 32.83
CA CYS A 1036 -50.30 -36.74 31.75
C CYS A 1036 -51.82 -36.68 32.04
N VAL A 1037 -52.39 -35.46 32.05
CA VAL A 1037 -53.77 -35.16 31.66
C VAL A 1037 -53.77 -33.79 30.97
N GLU A 1038 -54.51 -33.62 29.87
CA GLU A 1038 -54.63 -32.31 29.20
C GLU A 1038 -55.47 -31.31 30.02
N PRO A 1039 -55.16 -29.99 29.98
CA PRO A 1039 -55.79 -29.01 30.86
C PRO A 1039 -56.99 -28.29 30.22
N GLU A 1040 -58.22 -28.64 30.61
CA GLU A 1040 -59.33 -27.68 30.59
C GLU A 1040 -59.25 -26.76 31.82
N SER A 1041 -58.63 -25.59 31.61
CA SER A 1041 -58.72 -24.34 32.38
C SER A 1041 -59.23 -24.38 33.84
N ILE A 1042 -58.32 -24.53 34.80
CA ILE A 1042 -58.43 -23.84 36.11
C ILE A 1042 -57.13 -23.07 36.36
N ASP A 1043 -57.18 -21.77 36.13
CA ASP A 1043 -56.08 -20.84 36.35
C ASP A 1043 -56.06 -20.38 37.82
N TRP A 1044 -55.27 -21.07 38.63
CA TRP A 1044 -55.11 -20.79 40.06
C TRP A 1044 -54.50 -19.41 40.33
N GLU A 1045 -53.72 -18.88 39.39
CA GLU A 1045 -53.10 -17.57 39.48
C GLU A 1045 -54.14 -16.46 39.28
N LYS A 1046 -55.13 -16.70 38.40
CA LYS A 1046 -56.35 -15.88 38.31
C LYS A 1046 -57.13 -15.87 39.62
N ARG A 1047 -57.42 -17.05 40.18
CA ARG A 1047 -58.24 -17.19 41.39
C ARG A 1047 -57.58 -16.53 42.60
N PHE A 1048 -56.28 -16.73 42.80
CA PHE A 1048 -55.51 -16.02 43.83
C PHE A 1048 -55.53 -14.50 43.64
N ASN A 1049 -55.43 -14.01 42.40
CA ASN A 1049 -55.56 -12.58 42.12
C ASN A 1049 -56.99 -12.05 42.26
N GLU A 1050 -58.02 -12.86 42.04
CA GLU A 1050 -59.42 -12.50 42.24
C GLU A 1050 -59.78 -12.44 43.72
N ASP A 1051 -59.43 -13.45 44.52
CA ASP A 1051 -59.60 -13.46 45.98
C ASP A 1051 -58.84 -12.28 46.63
N ARG A 1052 -57.61 -11.99 46.17
CA ARG A 1052 -56.84 -10.82 46.61
C ARG A 1052 -57.52 -9.50 46.25
N ARG A 1053 -58.07 -9.38 45.03
CA ARG A 1053 -58.85 -8.21 44.59
C ARG A 1053 -60.15 -8.08 45.36
N GLU A 1054 -60.77 -9.17 45.77
CA GLU A 1054 -62.00 -9.16 46.57
C GLU A 1054 -61.72 -8.74 48.02
N GLY A 1055 -60.64 -9.23 48.63
CA GLY A 1055 -60.14 -8.71 49.92
C GLY A 1055 -59.78 -7.22 49.87
N GLU A 1056 -59.09 -6.76 48.81
CA GLU A 1056 -58.82 -5.34 48.59
C GLU A 1056 -60.11 -4.52 48.39
N ARG A 1057 -61.11 -5.04 47.67
CA ARG A 1057 -62.43 -4.41 47.50
C ARG A 1057 -63.18 -4.32 48.83
N ALA A 1058 -63.18 -5.38 49.64
CA ALA A 1058 -63.80 -5.40 50.96
C ALA A 1058 -63.11 -4.38 51.90
N ARG A 1059 -61.78 -4.30 51.89
CA ARG A 1059 -61.01 -3.31 52.66
C ARG A 1059 -61.29 -1.88 52.18
N ARG A 1060 -61.34 -1.65 50.87
CA ARG A 1060 -61.72 -0.34 50.29
C ARG A 1060 -63.16 0.04 50.59
N LYS A 1061 -64.09 -0.92 50.60
CA LYS A 1061 -65.50 -0.73 50.99
C LYS A 1061 -65.60 -0.33 52.46
N LYS A 1062 -64.96 -1.08 53.37
CA LYS A 1062 -64.96 -0.76 54.82
C LYS A 1062 -64.28 0.58 55.11
N ASN A 1063 -63.18 0.92 54.42
CA ASN A 1063 -62.56 2.24 54.54
C ASN A 1063 -63.44 3.35 53.97
N ARG A 1064 -64.17 3.10 52.88
CA ARG A 1064 -65.15 4.05 52.33
C ARG A 1064 -66.33 4.24 53.29
N GLU A 1065 -66.89 3.17 53.85
CA GLU A 1065 -67.96 3.24 54.85
C GLU A 1065 -67.51 3.97 56.13
N ALA A 1066 -66.26 3.78 56.57
CA ALA A 1066 -65.66 4.54 57.66
C ALA A 1066 -65.44 6.02 57.32
N TRP A 1067 -65.03 6.31 56.08
CA TRP A 1067 -64.85 7.68 55.56
C TRP A 1067 -66.21 8.40 55.38
N GLU A 1068 -67.25 7.70 54.93
CA GLU A 1068 -68.64 8.16 54.82
C GLU A 1068 -69.33 8.29 56.19
N ALA A 1069 -68.92 7.51 57.19
CA ALA A 1069 -69.31 7.70 58.58
C ALA A 1069 -68.63 8.95 59.17
N LEU A 1070 -67.35 9.18 58.86
CA LEU A 1070 -66.65 10.43 59.19
C LEU A 1070 -67.34 11.65 58.55
N HIS A 1071 -67.64 11.59 57.24
CA HIS A 1071 -68.29 12.68 56.50
C HIS A 1071 -69.75 12.94 56.93
N ARG A 1072 -70.40 11.97 57.60
CA ARG A 1072 -71.69 12.20 58.27
C ARG A 1072 -71.56 12.75 59.69
N ALA A 1073 -70.44 12.48 60.36
CA ALA A 1073 -70.14 13.05 61.68
C ALA A 1073 -69.62 14.50 61.59
N TYR A 1074 -68.99 14.88 60.48
CA TYR A 1074 -68.41 16.21 60.25
C TYR A 1074 -68.92 16.80 58.92
N PRO A 1075 -69.89 17.74 58.95
CA PRO A 1075 -70.44 18.37 57.74
C PRO A 1075 -69.41 19.19 56.93
N TYR A 1076 -69.69 19.33 55.63
CA TYR A 1076 -68.77 19.83 54.60
C TYR A 1076 -68.24 21.26 54.81
N GLU A 1077 -68.87 22.07 55.67
CA GLU A 1077 -68.49 23.46 55.94
C GLU A 1077 -67.14 23.59 56.67
N GLU A 1078 -66.67 22.54 57.36
CA GLU A 1078 -65.35 22.52 58.03
C GLU A 1078 -64.21 21.98 57.14
N TRP A 1079 -64.49 21.57 55.89
CA TRP A 1079 -63.56 20.79 55.03
C TRP A 1079 -63.25 21.44 53.67
N ALA A 1080 -63.20 22.77 53.61
CA ALA A 1080 -62.94 23.49 52.36
C ALA A 1080 -61.45 23.43 51.93
N LEU A 1081 -61.13 22.64 50.89
CA LEU A 1081 -60.17 23.00 49.84
C LEU A 1081 -60.14 22.01 48.65
N VAL A 1082 -59.92 22.59 47.46
CA VAL A 1082 -59.63 22.03 46.11
C VAL A 1082 -60.79 22.06 45.10
N LEU A 1083 -60.55 22.77 43.99
CA LEU A 1083 -61.16 22.53 42.68
C LEU A 1083 -60.13 22.73 41.54
N HIS A 1084 -60.24 21.84 40.55
CA HIS A 1084 -59.70 21.80 39.19
C HIS A 1084 -60.72 20.92 38.41
N PRO A 1085 -60.77 20.85 37.06
CA PRO A 1085 -59.98 21.55 36.02
C PRO A 1085 -60.90 22.16 34.91
N GLU A 1086 -60.39 22.46 33.70
CA GLU A 1086 -60.87 21.80 32.45
C GLU A 1086 -60.03 22.12 31.20
N ALA A 1087 -60.30 21.39 30.11
CA ALA A 1087 -59.36 20.97 29.08
C ALA A 1087 -59.38 21.72 27.72
N SER A 1088 -58.32 21.45 26.94
CA SER A 1088 -58.28 21.30 25.47
C SER A 1088 -58.16 22.54 24.55
N THR A 1089 -57.15 22.51 23.65
CA THR A 1089 -57.32 22.46 22.17
C THR A 1089 -55.96 22.41 21.42
N LYS A 1090 -55.98 21.82 20.22
CA LYS A 1090 -54.99 21.89 19.12
C LYS A 1090 -55.82 22.15 17.84
N PRO A 1091 -55.33 22.87 16.80
CA PRO A 1091 -54.48 22.23 15.78
C PRO A 1091 -53.46 23.18 15.10
N ASP A 1092 -52.95 22.77 13.93
CA ASP A 1092 -51.70 23.20 13.27
C ASP A 1092 -51.81 24.37 12.26
N ILE A 1093 -50.65 24.85 11.77
CA ILE A 1093 -50.26 25.22 10.38
C ILE A 1093 -49.31 26.44 10.28
N GLU A 1094 -48.12 26.14 9.74
CA GLU A 1094 -47.15 26.87 8.89
C GLU A 1094 -47.03 28.42 8.76
N THR A 1095 -45.80 28.78 8.35
CA THR A 1095 -45.31 30.00 7.65
C THR A 1095 -44.65 31.12 8.49
N ALA A 1096 -43.55 31.63 7.93
CA ALA A 1096 -42.69 32.73 8.39
C ALA A 1096 -42.67 33.83 7.27
N PRO A 1097 -41.92 34.95 7.34
CA PRO A 1097 -40.93 35.37 8.35
C PRO A 1097 -40.88 36.89 8.71
N ARG A 1098 -39.85 37.26 9.48
CA ARG A 1098 -39.14 38.57 9.58
C ARG A 1098 -39.62 39.68 10.57
N ALA A 1099 -38.80 39.80 11.61
CA ALA A 1099 -38.02 40.99 12.00
C ALA A 1099 -38.63 42.07 12.92
N GLY A 1100 -37.94 42.29 14.05
CA GLY A 1100 -37.80 43.64 14.63
C GLY A 1100 -37.81 43.75 16.17
N THR A 1101 -36.62 44.01 16.72
CA THR A 1101 -36.28 44.78 17.95
C THR A 1101 -35.58 44.03 19.10
N ALA A 1102 -34.72 44.77 19.82
CA ALA A 1102 -33.73 44.29 20.79
C ALA A 1102 -34.09 44.70 22.23
N GLY A 1103 -33.65 43.93 23.26
CA GLY A 1103 -34.15 44.16 24.62
C GLY A 1103 -33.48 43.51 25.85
N ARG A 1104 -32.16 43.26 25.85
CA ARG A 1104 -31.30 42.97 27.04
C ARG A 1104 -31.46 41.65 27.83
N CYS A 1105 -30.31 41.21 28.35
CA CYS A 1105 -29.94 39.97 29.07
C CYS A 1105 -30.19 40.08 30.61
N PRO A 1106 -29.81 39.09 31.47
CA PRO A 1106 -29.09 37.83 31.21
C PRO A 1106 -29.59 36.54 31.92
N LEU A 1107 -29.31 35.39 31.30
CA LEU A 1107 -28.98 34.05 31.86
C LEU A 1107 -29.07 33.02 30.70
N GLY A 1108 -28.18 32.02 30.64
CA GLY A 1108 -28.27 30.94 29.64
C GLY A 1108 -26.91 30.44 29.12
N GLU A 1109 -26.61 29.18 29.40
CA GLU A 1109 -25.34 28.50 29.15
C GLU A 1109 -25.16 27.94 27.73
N SER A 1110 -23.92 27.49 27.47
CA SER A 1110 -23.55 26.30 26.67
C SER A 1110 -23.37 26.41 25.14
N PRO A 1111 -22.16 26.07 24.64
CA PRO A 1111 -21.90 25.64 23.27
C PRO A 1111 -21.75 24.10 23.17
N SER A 1112 -22.39 23.48 22.18
CA SER A 1112 -22.18 22.07 21.79
C SER A 1112 -22.84 21.86 20.41
N ARG A 1113 -22.35 21.05 19.46
CA ARG A 1113 -21.40 19.92 19.52
C ARG A 1113 -20.86 19.58 18.13
N ARG A 1114 -19.62 19.04 18.08
CA ARG A 1114 -19.05 17.95 17.23
C ARG A 1114 -17.58 18.27 16.90
N GLY A 1115 -16.58 17.46 17.26
CA GLY A 1115 -16.61 16.30 18.17
C GLY A 1115 -15.38 15.41 17.99
N GLU A 1116 -14.52 15.35 19.00
CA GLU A 1116 -13.41 14.40 19.16
C GLU A 1116 -13.33 13.94 20.64
N ASP A 1117 -12.92 12.69 20.81
CA ASP A 1117 -12.36 11.92 21.95
C ASP A 1117 -12.41 12.36 23.42
N GLY A 1118 -12.30 11.35 24.30
CA GLY A 1118 -11.82 11.49 25.69
C GLY A 1118 -12.91 11.36 26.78
N GLY A 1119 -12.70 10.44 27.72
CA GLY A 1119 -13.61 10.21 28.87
C GLY A 1119 -13.10 10.79 30.19
N GLY A 1120 -13.96 10.76 31.22
CA GLY A 1120 -13.59 11.11 32.60
C GLY A 1120 -14.80 11.42 33.48
N PHE A 1121 -15.01 10.62 34.53
CA PHE A 1121 -15.97 10.93 35.60
C PHE A 1121 -15.36 11.94 36.58
N MET A 1122 -16.18 12.85 37.11
CA MET A 1122 -15.86 13.67 38.28
C MET A 1122 -17.08 13.67 39.23
N ILE A 1123 -16.84 13.55 40.53
CA ILE A 1123 -17.87 13.49 41.60
C ILE A 1123 -17.58 14.62 42.61
N ILE A 1124 -18.59 14.98 43.43
CA ILE A 1124 -18.56 15.73 44.70
C ILE A 1124 -18.84 17.25 44.54
N PRO A 1125 -19.60 17.92 45.45
CA PRO A 1125 -20.37 17.45 46.62
C PRO A 1125 -21.89 17.70 46.52
N ALA A 1126 -22.63 17.28 47.55
CA ALA A 1126 -24.03 17.64 47.79
C ALA A 1126 -24.16 18.65 48.94
N GLU A 1127 -25.10 19.60 48.84
CA GLU A 1127 -25.67 20.32 49.98
C GLU A 1127 -27.21 20.23 49.97
N SER A 1128 -27.72 19.38 50.86
CA SER A 1128 -28.95 19.55 51.67
C SER A 1128 -30.26 20.18 51.13
N PHE A 1129 -31.26 19.29 51.03
CA PHE A 1129 -32.61 19.38 51.64
C PHE A 1129 -33.80 20.12 50.98
N THR A 1130 -34.98 19.52 51.23
CA THR A 1130 -36.38 19.93 50.92
C THR A 1130 -36.81 19.80 49.45
N LEU A 1131 -37.97 19.22 49.12
CA LEU A 1131 -39.05 18.62 49.94
C LEU A 1131 -39.66 17.40 49.22
#